data_AF-A0AAJ6CIA0-F1
#
_entry.id   AF-A0AAJ6CIA0-F1
#
_cell.length_a   1.000
_cell.length_b   1.000
_cell.length_c   1.000
_cell.angle_alpha   90.00
_cell.angle_beta   90.00
_cell.angle_gamma   90.00
#
_symmetry.space_group_name_H-M   'P 1'
#
loop_
_entity.id
_entity.type
_entity.pdbx_description
1 polymer ?
#
loop_
_entity_poly.entity_id
_entity_poly.type
_entity_poly.pdbx_seq_one_letter_code
_entity_poly.pdbx_strand_id
1 'polypeptide(L)'
;MSSNVIRVVHPTPDVAKGIEYWEGIPATVDGVLGGFGNGTLPRVDALGSRMFLLRVLPYLSSTPPTAFNGSPREWIDLRIKQRGGKGKTVTRALDCGAGIGRVTEHSLLPLVDEVHLVEPVHKFLLEAKRNSSEWKPLQQSEETSPFHAKKLAYFHTSPLQRFPIARPYTSVTNAELKIEPTVMRNGSVTEQEEPVWWDVVWCQWCLQHLSEKDLLRFLKDAQAALKPSSSDADQFQPGGVIIIKENVCRENSDGSESTWFDDEDHSVTRKLYERLFSTANLQIVYTETQLGFPEELFDVQMVVSTVRIRNSSIMMDIIETELSQISKAFAIMGGFIVIYGLVSYVVKERLYLSEPLLAITVGILAGPYVLNWVDPFTWGSEETTHEITYQLARLVIGVQVLFTGIMLPEKYLWKKKYSLLVLLLMVMTAAWFTTALLIWGLIKDLTYLEALCIAAAVTPTDPVLANSITSGRFAEEHVEERVRHIILAESGANDGLGFPFLFMAVYLLARTHTDRGESVGDEVWRWFYSVIVYQILLSCVYGTLLGYLARKALRWAAYHKLIDMSNFFSYGFALAMFTLGTAGLFGTDDILACFVAGNSFTWDDWFRLRQEETDFQEILDMLLNTAIFMYIGMIIPWRDFSNMEIGMNGWRVVVLGILVILFRRLPWVMLTYHIIPTLRTWKEACFAGWFGPIGVGAVYYIEVAIRKVPDDGTREHLRRVVAPVVLFCVFSSVLTHGITVPIVYFGPHVVRQTRTLSITQTKTSNQGNSEVTLRQRIANIFADKAPLSDDMERLQPQAAAPQSENLFGSRHQPFSRDQNGQMPPDVLVNPHERPKPQNPSASRVTHETLNLARPAAVLKHFRK
;
A
#
# COMPACT_ATOMS: atom_id res chain seq x y z
N MET A 1 -12.27 60.16 -34.87
CA MET A 1 -11.01 60.84 -35.18
C MET A 1 -9.99 60.43 -34.12
N SER A 2 -8.89 59.86 -34.59
CA SER A 2 -7.64 59.50 -33.91
C SER A 2 -7.41 60.03 -32.49
N SER A 3 -7.34 59.11 -31.53
CA SER A 3 -6.42 59.22 -30.40
C SER A 3 -5.45 58.05 -30.47
N ASN A 4 -4.26 58.33 -30.99
CA ASN A 4 -3.11 57.43 -31.00
C ASN A 4 -2.93 56.82 -29.61
N VAL A 5 -3.28 55.54 -29.45
CA VAL A 5 -2.64 54.72 -28.43
C VAL A 5 -1.26 54.43 -28.98
N ILE A 6 -0.34 55.32 -28.63
CA ILE A 6 1.10 55.15 -28.79
C ILE A 6 1.40 53.73 -28.28
N ARG A 7 1.80 52.82 -29.18
CA ARG A 7 2.60 51.65 -28.76
C ARG A 7 3.76 52.26 -28.00
N VAL A 8 3.74 52.20 -26.67
CA VAL A 8 4.92 52.51 -25.88
C VAL A 8 5.97 51.52 -26.37
N VAL A 9 6.89 52.01 -27.18
CA VAL A 9 8.06 51.26 -27.61
C VAL A 9 8.84 51.07 -26.33
N HIS A 10 8.64 49.95 -25.65
CA HIS A 10 9.53 49.57 -24.56
C HIS A 10 10.95 49.55 -25.15
N PRO A 11 11.91 50.28 -24.55
CA PRO A 11 13.27 50.33 -25.05
C PRO A 11 13.83 48.90 -25.15
N THR A 12 14.36 48.55 -26.32
CA THR A 12 15.15 47.33 -26.49
C THR A 12 16.44 47.47 -25.70
N PRO A 13 16.97 46.38 -25.11
CA PRO A 13 18.20 46.47 -24.34
C PRO A 13 19.37 46.94 -25.22
N ASP A 14 20.26 47.75 -24.65
CA ASP A 14 21.44 48.31 -25.31
C ASP A 14 22.71 47.71 -24.70
N VAL A 15 23.26 46.72 -25.38
CA VAL A 15 24.40 45.94 -24.89
C VAL A 15 25.66 46.77 -24.77
N ALA A 16 25.86 47.77 -25.65
CA ALA A 16 27.05 48.61 -25.60
C ALA A 16 27.04 49.48 -24.34
N LYS A 17 25.89 50.08 -24.03
CA LYS A 17 25.73 50.87 -22.80
C LYS A 17 25.72 50.01 -21.54
N GLY A 18 25.16 48.81 -21.60
CA GLY A 18 25.25 47.85 -20.49
C GLY A 18 26.70 47.49 -20.17
N ILE A 19 27.53 47.26 -21.20
CA ILE A 19 28.97 47.04 -21.01
C ILE A 19 29.63 48.28 -20.38
N GLU A 20 29.33 49.48 -20.85
CA GLU A 20 29.85 50.74 -20.28
C GLU A 20 29.47 50.91 -18.80
N TYR A 21 28.22 50.60 -18.43
CA TYR A 21 27.77 50.60 -17.03
C TYR A 21 28.60 49.63 -16.18
N TRP A 22 28.70 48.36 -16.61
CA TRP A 22 29.45 47.34 -15.88
C TRP A 22 30.96 47.63 -15.88
N GLU A 23 31.50 48.36 -16.86
CA GLU A 23 32.86 48.95 -16.86
C GLU A 23 33.06 50.02 -15.78
N GLY A 24 31.99 50.62 -15.24
CA GLY A 24 32.02 51.49 -14.06
C GLY A 24 32.00 50.75 -12.70
N ILE A 25 31.44 49.54 -12.64
CA ILE A 25 31.23 48.80 -11.38
C ILE A 25 32.50 48.11 -10.84
N PRO A 26 32.86 48.20 -9.55
CA PRO A 26 34.04 47.51 -9.02
C PRO A 26 34.02 45.99 -9.29
N ALA A 27 35.17 45.43 -9.69
CA ALA A 27 35.35 43.99 -9.91
C ALA A 27 35.47 43.23 -8.57
N THR A 28 34.42 43.27 -7.75
CA THR A 28 34.34 42.61 -6.45
C THR A 28 33.03 41.83 -6.35
N VAL A 29 32.96 40.88 -5.41
CA VAL A 29 31.72 40.12 -5.14
C VAL A 29 30.55 41.05 -4.82
N ASP A 30 30.82 42.13 -4.10
CA ASP A 30 29.82 43.14 -3.74
C ASP A 30 29.37 43.98 -4.94
N GLY A 31 30.31 44.37 -5.81
CA GLY A 31 30.00 45.12 -7.03
C GLY A 31 29.11 44.32 -8.00
N VAL A 32 29.45 43.06 -8.28
CA VAL A 32 28.66 42.21 -9.19
C VAL A 32 27.34 41.71 -8.61
N LEU A 33 27.11 41.90 -7.30
CA LEU A 33 25.85 41.57 -6.61
C LEU A 33 25.07 42.82 -6.18
N GLY A 34 25.44 44.01 -6.66
CA GLY A 34 24.71 45.25 -6.37
C GLY A 34 24.69 45.62 -4.88
N GLY A 35 25.77 45.37 -4.13
CA GLY A 35 25.89 45.73 -2.71
C GLY A 35 25.49 44.63 -1.72
N PHE A 36 25.16 43.43 -2.20
CA PHE A 36 24.78 42.28 -1.36
C PHE A 36 25.91 41.25 -1.17
N GLY A 37 27.16 41.61 -1.45
CA GLY A 37 28.30 40.69 -1.42
C GLY A 37 28.79 40.31 -0.02
N ASN A 38 28.53 41.15 0.99
CA ASN A 38 28.94 40.88 2.38
C ASN A 38 27.92 40.08 3.20
N GLY A 39 26.75 39.80 2.63
CA GLY A 39 25.65 39.08 3.28
C GLY A 39 25.68 37.57 3.07
N THR A 40 24.54 36.91 3.29
CA THR A 40 24.36 35.48 3.03
C THR A 40 24.13 35.15 1.55
N LEU A 41 23.81 36.16 0.73
CA LEU A 41 23.42 36.01 -0.68
C LEU A 41 24.45 35.23 -1.51
N PRO A 42 25.77 35.50 -1.47
CA PRO A 42 26.74 34.76 -2.29
C PRO A 42 26.72 33.25 -1.99
N ARG A 43 26.51 32.87 -0.73
CA ARG A 43 26.46 31.47 -0.29
C ARG A 43 25.14 30.80 -0.67
N VAL A 44 24.01 31.49 -0.47
CA VAL A 44 22.69 30.96 -0.84
C VAL A 44 22.61 30.76 -2.36
N ASP A 45 23.10 31.72 -3.13
CA ASP A 45 23.13 31.65 -4.58
C ASP A 45 23.96 30.47 -5.11
N ALA A 46 25.17 30.28 -4.59
CA ALA A 46 26.05 29.18 -5.00
C ALA A 46 25.49 27.80 -4.59
N LEU A 47 25.01 27.66 -3.35
CA LEU A 47 24.46 26.38 -2.87
C LEU A 47 23.17 26.01 -3.61
N GLY A 48 22.26 26.97 -3.82
CA GLY A 48 21.03 26.77 -4.59
C GLY A 48 21.33 26.29 -6.01
N SER A 49 22.26 26.97 -6.70
CA SER A 49 22.68 26.60 -8.06
C SER A 49 23.27 25.19 -8.13
N ARG A 50 24.10 24.82 -7.16
CA ARG A 50 24.74 23.49 -7.12
C ARG A 50 23.74 22.37 -6.84
N MET A 51 22.78 22.61 -5.94
CA MET A 51 21.71 21.65 -5.65
C MET A 51 20.78 21.48 -6.85
N PHE A 52 20.45 22.57 -7.52
CA PHE A 52 19.65 22.55 -8.74
C PHE A 52 20.34 21.75 -9.86
N LEU A 53 21.64 21.96 -10.08
CA LEU A 53 22.44 21.17 -11.02
C LEU A 53 22.45 19.67 -10.69
N LEU A 54 22.64 19.31 -9.41
CA LEU A 54 22.66 17.90 -8.99
C LEU A 54 21.29 17.22 -9.10
N ARG A 55 20.20 17.99 -8.97
CA ARG A 55 18.83 17.49 -9.20
C ARG A 55 18.60 17.18 -10.69
N VAL A 56 19.12 18.02 -11.58
CA VAL A 56 18.93 17.89 -13.03
C VAL A 56 19.90 16.86 -13.63
N LEU A 57 21.16 16.89 -13.21
CA LEU A 57 22.25 16.03 -13.69
C LEU A 57 22.87 15.26 -12.51
N PRO A 58 22.19 14.24 -11.98
CA PRO A 58 22.65 13.50 -10.80
C PRO A 58 23.96 12.74 -11.03
N TYR A 59 24.36 12.51 -12.29
CA TYR A 59 25.62 11.87 -12.61
C TYR A 59 26.86 12.71 -12.29
N LEU A 60 26.68 14.01 -12.02
CA LEU A 60 27.74 14.91 -11.56
C LEU A 60 28.04 14.76 -10.06
N SER A 61 27.19 14.06 -9.31
CA SER A 61 27.37 13.87 -7.86
C SER A 61 28.49 12.88 -7.54
N SER A 62 29.47 13.32 -6.75
CA SER A 62 30.50 12.44 -6.19
C SER A 62 30.03 11.69 -4.94
N THR A 63 28.90 12.09 -4.36
CA THR A 63 28.34 11.51 -3.13
C THR A 63 27.08 10.69 -3.41
N PRO A 64 26.97 9.45 -2.89
CA PRO A 64 25.77 8.64 -3.05
C PRO A 64 24.58 9.20 -2.25
N PRO A 65 23.34 9.07 -2.75
CA PRO A 65 22.13 9.37 -1.98
C PRO A 65 21.89 8.30 -0.93
N THR A 66 21.13 8.64 0.12
CA THR A 66 20.82 7.74 1.25
C THR A 66 20.14 6.43 0.82
N ALA A 67 19.40 6.44 -0.30
CA ALA A 67 18.70 5.28 -0.85
C ALA A 67 19.61 4.33 -1.67
N PHE A 68 20.89 4.67 -1.88
CA PHE A 68 21.80 3.83 -2.65
C PHE A 68 22.34 2.67 -1.79
N ASN A 69 21.96 1.43 -2.13
CA ASN A 69 22.33 0.20 -1.41
C ASN A 69 23.76 -0.31 -1.70
N GLY A 70 24.67 0.55 -2.14
CA GLY A 70 26.06 0.20 -2.48
C GLY A 70 27.10 1.04 -1.73
N SER A 71 28.37 0.71 -1.91
CA SER A 71 29.49 1.45 -1.31
C SER A 71 29.75 2.77 -2.05
N PRO A 72 30.33 3.79 -1.36
CA PRO A 72 30.72 5.05 -2.02
C PRO A 72 31.70 4.87 -3.20
N ARG A 73 32.52 3.80 -3.19
CA ARG A 73 33.42 3.49 -4.31
C ARG A 73 32.65 3.02 -5.54
N GLU A 74 31.69 2.12 -5.35
CA GLU A 74 30.81 1.65 -6.43
C GLU A 74 30.00 2.81 -7.04
N TRP A 75 29.55 3.76 -6.21
CA TRP A 75 28.90 4.97 -6.69
C TRP A 75 29.80 5.77 -7.63
N ILE A 76 31.04 6.04 -7.21
CA ILE A 76 32.00 6.79 -8.02
C ILE A 76 32.32 6.05 -9.32
N ASP A 77 32.53 4.74 -9.28
CA ASP A 77 32.83 3.93 -10.47
C ASP A 77 31.67 3.94 -11.48
N LEU A 78 30.42 3.85 -11.02
CA LEU A 78 29.23 3.98 -11.86
C LEU A 78 29.16 5.36 -12.54
N ARG A 79 29.48 6.42 -11.80
CA ARG A 79 29.44 7.81 -12.31
C ARG A 79 30.58 8.08 -13.28
N ILE A 80 31.78 7.54 -13.03
CA ILE A 80 32.90 7.56 -13.99
C ILE A 80 32.50 6.85 -15.28
N LYS A 81 31.82 5.69 -15.19
CA LYS A 81 31.32 4.97 -16.37
C LYS A 81 30.31 5.79 -17.16
N GLN A 82 29.34 6.43 -16.49
CA GLN A 82 28.33 7.29 -17.13
C GLN A 82 28.93 8.55 -17.76
N ARG A 83 30.01 9.08 -17.17
CA ARG A 83 30.75 10.20 -17.75
C ARG A 83 31.45 9.78 -19.04
N GLY A 84 31.71 8.49 -19.26
CA GLY A 84 32.34 7.90 -20.47
C GLY A 84 33.66 7.17 -20.22
N GLY A 85 34.00 6.91 -18.95
CA GLY A 85 35.16 6.13 -18.51
C GLY A 85 36.36 6.97 -18.06
N LYS A 86 37.29 6.35 -17.31
CA LYS A 86 38.48 7.02 -16.77
C LYS A 86 39.28 7.71 -17.88
N GLY A 87 39.45 9.03 -17.77
CA GLY A 87 40.27 9.84 -18.68
C GLY A 87 39.77 9.96 -20.13
N LYS A 88 38.57 9.46 -20.47
CA LYS A 88 38.08 9.43 -21.85
C LYS A 88 37.12 10.56 -22.23
N THR A 89 36.47 11.17 -21.25
CA THR A 89 35.38 12.12 -21.50
C THR A 89 35.36 13.18 -20.39
N VAL A 90 35.56 14.42 -20.81
CA VAL A 90 35.59 15.61 -19.96
C VAL A 90 34.18 16.17 -19.93
N THR A 91 33.59 16.31 -18.74
CA THR A 91 32.31 17.02 -18.62
C THR A 91 32.55 18.53 -18.79
N ARG A 92 31.77 19.17 -19.66
CA ARG A 92 32.00 20.57 -20.05
C ARG A 92 30.84 21.47 -19.70
N ALA A 93 31.15 22.64 -19.13
CA ALA A 93 30.19 23.71 -18.93
C ALA A 93 30.61 25.02 -19.62
N LEU A 94 29.63 25.75 -20.14
CA LEU A 94 29.77 27.13 -20.61
C LEU A 94 29.15 28.07 -19.57
N ASP A 95 29.93 28.98 -19.00
CA ASP A 95 29.48 30.02 -18.06
C ASP A 95 29.29 31.34 -18.82
N CYS A 96 28.03 31.67 -19.14
CA CYS A 96 27.65 32.85 -19.91
C CYS A 96 27.37 34.03 -18.97
N GLY A 97 28.09 35.15 -19.16
CA GLY A 97 28.05 36.27 -18.22
C GLY A 97 28.81 35.95 -16.94
N ALA A 98 30.01 35.38 -17.10
CA ALA A 98 30.75 34.78 -15.99
C ALA A 98 31.16 35.79 -14.90
N GLY A 99 31.16 37.09 -15.21
CA GLY A 99 31.59 38.15 -14.31
C GLY A 99 33.00 37.88 -13.76
N ILE A 100 33.15 37.95 -12.44
CA ILE A 100 34.41 37.66 -11.75
C ILE A 100 34.66 36.15 -11.49
N GLY A 101 33.89 35.25 -12.10
CA GLY A 101 34.09 33.80 -12.03
C GLY A 101 33.48 33.09 -10.81
N ARG A 102 32.56 33.75 -10.09
CA ARG A 102 31.94 33.22 -8.86
C ARG A 102 31.13 31.93 -9.10
N VAL A 103 30.36 31.90 -10.19
CA VAL A 103 29.57 30.73 -10.59
C VAL A 103 30.50 29.57 -10.99
N THR A 104 31.50 29.87 -11.82
CA THR A 104 32.55 28.93 -12.17
C THR A 104 33.22 28.31 -10.94
N GLU A 105 33.70 29.11 -9.99
CA GLU A 105 34.42 28.65 -8.80
C GLU A 105 33.56 27.79 -7.87
N HIS A 106 32.37 28.28 -7.52
CA HIS A 106 31.60 27.70 -6.42
C HIS A 106 30.50 26.72 -6.87
N SER A 107 30.07 26.78 -8.13
CA SER A 107 28.94 25.99 -8.65
C SER A 107 29.36 24.99 -9.73
N LEU A 108 30.12 25.43 -10.74
CA LEU A 108 30.42 24.61 -11.92
C LEU A 108 31.64 23.71 -11.73
N LEU A 109 32.84 24.26 -11.46
CA LEU A 109 34.08 23.48 -11.31
C LEU A 109 34.03 22.38 -10.23
N PRO A 110 33.26 22.52 -9.13
CA PRO A 110 33.05 21.41 -8.20
C PRO A 110 32.36 20.19 -8.82
N LEU A 111 31.61 20.36 -9.91
CA LEU A 111 30.77 19.33 -10.54
C LEU A 111 31.33 18.87 -11.91
N VAL A 112 31.71 19.82 -12.76
CA VAL A 112 32.21 19.57 -14.13
C VAL A 112 33.72 19.72 -14.23
N ASP A 113 34.33 19.15 -15.27
CA ASP A 113 35.78 19.11 -15.42
C ASP A 113 36.34 20.33 -16.12
N GLU A 114 35.65 20.81 -17.14
CA GLU A 114 36.11 21.92 -17.98
C GLU A 114 35.03 23.01 -18.01
N VAL A 115 35.42 24.25 -17.75
CA VAL A 115 34.53 25.40 -17.79
C VAL A 115 35.07 26.47 -18.75
N HIS A 116 34.22 26.92 -19.66
CA HIS A 116 34.51 28.08 -20.51
C HIS A 116 33.74 29.29 -19.98
N LEU A 117 34.45 30.31 -19.54
CA LEU A 117 33.90 31.57 -19.06
C LEU A 117 33.80 32.53 -20.24
N VAL A 118 32.61 33.06 -20.49
CA VAL A 118 32.36 34.08 -21.52
C VAL A 118 31.85 35.33 -20.83
N GLU A 119 32.60 36.42 -20.97
CA GLU A 119 32.30 37.70 -20.33
C GLU A 119 32.69 38.88 -21.24
N PRO A 120 31.75 39.77 -21.61
CA PRO A 120 32.09 40.96 -22.40
C PRO A 120 32.93 42.00 -21.65
N VAL A 121 32.81 42.12 -20.33
CA VAL A 121 33.50 43.14 -19.53
C VAL A 121 34.90 42.66 -19.15
N HIS A 122 35.90 43.16 -19.86
CA HIS A 122 37.29 42.69 -19.78
C HIS A 122 37.88 42.66 -18.36
N LYS A 123 37.62 43.70 -17.54
CA LYS A 123 38.15 43.77 -16.17
C LYS A 123 37.62 42.68 -15.23
N PHE A 124 36.37 42.24 -15.42
CA PHE A 124 35.79 41.18 -14.59
C PHE A 124 36.45 39.84 -14.91
N LEU A 125 36.67 39.57 -16.19
CA LEU A 125 37.34 38.36 -16.63
C LEU A 125 38.83 38.33 -16.21
N LEU A 126 39.51 39.48 -16.20
CA LEU A 126 40.86 39.59 -15.64
C LEU A 126 40.89 39.28 -14.14
N GLU A 127 39.92 39.78 -13.38
CA GLU A 127 39.80 39.48 -11.96
C GLU A 127 39.49 38.00 -11.72
N ALA A 128 38.59 37.41 -12.50
CA ALA A 128 38.33 35.97 -12.50
C ALA A 128 39.62 35.17 -12.75
N LYS A 129 40.40 35.57 -13.75
CA LYS A 129 41.69 34.95 -14.07
C LYS A 129 42.69 35.08 -12.93
N ARG A 130 42.80 36.25 -12.31
CA ARG A 130 43.67 36.47 -11.15
C ARG A 130 43.31 35.53 -10.00
N ASN A 131 42.02 35.48 -9.67
CA ASN A 131 41.50 34.67 -8.56
C ASN A 131 41.52 33.17 -8.87
N SER A 132 41.55 32.78 -10.15
CA SER A 132 41.60 31.37 -10.55
C SER A 132 42.81 30.60 -10.06
N SER A 133 43.90 31.29 -9.69
CA SER A 133 45.06 30.67 -9.03
C SER A 133 44.74 30.13 -7.62
N GLU A 134 43.73 30.69 -6.95
CA GLU A 134 43.31 30.33 -5.60
C GLU A 134 42.11 29.36 -5.58
N TRP A 135 41.49 29.11 -6.74
CA TRP A 135 40.33 28.22 -6.84
C TRP A 135 40.70 26.78 -6.50
N LYS A 136 40.21 26.30 -5.35
CA LYS A 136 40.46 24.95 -4.83
C LYS A 136 40.23 23.84 -5.88
N PRO A 137 39.18 23.86 -6.72
CA PRO A 137 38.99 22.84 -7.74
C PRO A 137 40.14 22.75 -8.76
N LEU A 138 40.75 23.89 -9.15
CA LEU A 138 41.84 23.91 -10.13
C LEU A 138 43.20 23.46 -9.54
N GLN A 139 43.33 23.47 -8.22
CA GLN A 139 44.54 23.01 -7.52
C GLN A 139 44.58 21.48 -7.34
N GLN A 140 43.49 20.77 -7.64
CA GLN A 140 43.41 19.31 -7.51
C GLN A 140 44.22 18.61 -8.59
N SER A 141 44.99 17.58 -8.21
CA SER A 141 45.60 16.66 -9.16
C SER A 141 44.56 15.73 -9.76
N GLU A 142 44.86 15.13 -10.91
CA GLU A 142 43.99 14.13 -11.54
C GLU A 142 43.67 12.98 -10.56
N GLU A 143 44.63 12.53 -9.76
CA GLU A 143 44.46 11.46 -8.77
C GLU A 143 43.61 11.84 -7.54
N THR A 144 43.56 13.14 -7.19
CA THR A 144 42.82 13.63 -6.02
C THR A 144 41.41 14.12 -6.38
N SER A 145 41.14 14.30 -7.67
CA SER A 145 39.80 14.60 -8.19
C SER A 145 38.86 13.39 -8.02
N PRO A 146 37.63 13.56 -7.49
CA PRO A 146 36.69 12.45 -7.26
C PRO A 146 36.41 11.58 -8.49
N PHE A 147 36.56 12.13 -9.70
CA PHE A 147 36.28 11.44 -10.96
C PHE A 147 37.54 11.10 -11.76
N HIS A 148 38.72 11.25 -11.17
CA HIS A 148 40.01 11.06 -11.84
C HIS A 148 40.17 11.91 -13.11
N ALA A 149 39.73 13.17 -13.04
CA ALA A 149 39.74 14.10 -14.16
C ALA A 149 40.37 15.43 -13.75
N LYS A 150 41.23 15.98 -14.63
CA LYS A 150 41.86 17.28 -14.43
C LYS A 150 40.85 18.40 -14.67
N LYS A 151 40.81 19.38 -13.75
CA LYS A 151 39.96 20.57 -13.86
C LYS A 151 40.60 21.64 -14.75
N LEU A 152 39.82 22.27 -15.63
CA LEU A 152 40.27 23.30 -16.59
C LEU A 152 39.32 24.50 -16.65
N ALA A 153 39.87 25.68 -16.87
CA ALA A 153 39.12 26.92 -17.07
C ALA A 153 39.67 27.71 -18.26
N TYR A 154 38.78 28.12 -19.17
CA TYR A 154 39.07 28.94 -20.35
C TYR A 154 38.37 30.29 -20.25
N PHE A 155 39.06 31.37 -20.61
CA PHE A 155 38.57 32.74 -20.45
C PHE A 155 38.37 33.38 -21.82
N HIS A 156 37.14 33.78 -22.14
CA HIS A 156 36.76 34.35 -23.43
C HIS A 156 36.13 35.74 -23.25
N THR A 157 36.83 36.79 -23.70
CA THR A 157 36.27 38.14 -23.72
C THR A 157 35.41 38.34 -24.96
N SER A 158 34.10 38.14 -24.85
CA SER A 158 33.17 38.33 -25.95
C SER A 158 31.75 38.58 -25.45
N PRO A 159 30.98 39.46 -26.11
CA PRO A 159 29.53 39.46 -25.96
C PRO A 159 28.92 38.17 -26.55
N LEU A 160 27.79 37.73 -26.00
CA LEU A 160 27.14 36.46 -26.39
C LEU A 160 26.69 36.46 -27.87
N GLN A 161 26.35 37.62 -28.44
CA GLN A 161 25.94 37.77 -29.84
C GLN A 161 27.05 37.42 -30.85
N ARG A 162 28.31 37.43 -30.41
CA ARG A 162 29.49 37.19 -31.27
C ARG A 162 30.28 35.94 -30.87
N PHE A 163 29.90 35.26 -29.79
CA PHE A 163 30.63 34.11 -29.29
C PHE A 163 30.23 32.82 -30.05
N PRO A 164 31.16 32.12 -30.71
CA PRO A 164 30.86 30.87 -31.43
C PRO A 164 30.80 29.68 -30.47
N ILE A 165 29.61 29.39 -29.93
CA ILE A 165 29.39 28.35 -28.89
C ILE A 165 29.93 26.97 -29.27
N ALA A 166 29.76 26.54 -30.52
CA ALA A 166 30.24 25.23 -30.98
C ALA A 166 31.74 25.21 -31.31
N ARG A 167 32.39 26.37 -31.44
CA ARG A 167 33.79 26.54 -31.88
C ARG A 167 34.52 27.59 -31.05
N PRO A 168 34.63 27.40 -29.72
CA PRO A 168 35.10 28.43 -28.80
C PRO A 168 36.60 28.74 -28.93
N TYR A 169 37.39 27.85 -29.55
CA TYR A 169 38.83 28.04 -29.71
C TYR A 169 39.18 28.78 -31.01
N THR A 170 38.31 28.75 -32.02
CA THR A 170 38.49 29.48 -33.29
C THR A 170 38.19 31.00 -33.16
N SER A 171 37.47 31.44 -32.13
CA SER A 171 37.11 32.86 -31.89
C SER A 171 38.28 33.80 -31.56
N VAL A 172 39.51 33.31 -31.39
CA VAL A 172 40.68 34.09 -30.91
C VAL A 172 41.31 34.97 -32.03
N THR A 173 40.51 35.54 -32.94
CA THR A 173 41.00 36.29 -34.12
C THR A 173 40.88 37.82 -34.02
N ASN A 174 40.47 38.40 -32.89
CA ASN A 174 40.68 39.83 -32.63
C ASN A 174 41.96 40.02 -31.79
N ALA A 175 42.98 40.61 -32.41
CA ALA A 175 44.34 40.68 -31.89
C ALA A 175 44.56 41.65 -30.70
N GLU A 176 43.56 42.46 -30.30
CA GLU A 176 43.77 43.58 -29.36
C GLU A 176 43.42 43.27 -27.88
N LEU A 177 42.75 42.16 -27.56
CA LEU A 177 42.40 41.78 -26.18
C LEU A 177 42.61 40.26 -25.97
N LYS A 178 43.87 39.81 -26.04
CA LYS A 178 44.23 38.41 -25.73
C LYS A 178 44.45 38.23 -24.24
N ILE A 179 43.50 37.59 -23.55
CA ILE A 179 43.74 37.00 -22.24
C ILE A 179 44.19 35.55 -22.46
N GLU A 180 45.44 35.22 -22.10
CA GLU A 180 45.92 33.83 -22.20
C GLU A 180 45.16 32.89 -21.22
N PRO A 181 44.88 31.63 -21.56
CA PRO A 181 44.27 30.69 -20.62
C PRO A 181 45.18 30.41 -19.41
N THR A 182 44.61 30.28 -18.21
CA THR A 182 45.39 30.11 -16.96
C THR A 182 46.13 28.76 -16.87
N VAL A 183 45.76 27.75 -17.65
CA VAL A 183 46.42 26.45 -17.65
C VAL A 183 46.88 26.07 -19.06
N MET A 184 48.13 26.42 -19.39
CA MET A 184 48.82 25.92 -20.58
C MET A 184 49.18 24.44 -20.39
N ARG A 185 48.72 23.58 -21.30
CA ARG A 185 49.19 22.21 -21.46
C ARG A 185 50.69 22.25 -21.74
N ASN A 186 51.52 21.72 -20.83
CA ASN A 186 53.00 21.64 -20.89
C ASN A 186 53.57 21.96 -22.30
N GLY A 187 53.81 23.24 -22.58
CA GLY A 187 54.53 23.74 -23.75
C GLY A 187 54.15 23.20 -25.14
N SER A 188 53.02 22.52 -25.31
CA SER A 188 52.64 21.90 -26.58
C SER A 188 51.14 22.07 -26.81
N VAL A 189 50.83 22.98 -27.75
CA VAL A 189 49.50 23.08 -28.37
C VAL A 189 49.20 21.72 -28.92
N THR A 190 48.19 21.09 -28.37
CA THR A 190 47.77 19.78 -28.79
C THR A 190 46.32 19.94 -29.14
N GLU A 191 46.05 19.60 -30.39
CA GLU A 191 44.94 20.12 -31.19
C GLU A 191 43.64 20.03 -30.39
N GLN A 192 43.03 21.18 -30.14
CA GLN A 192 41.73 21.27 -29.50
C GLN A 192 40.70 20.85 -30.56
N GLU A 193 39.97 19.77 -30.28
CA GLU A 193 38.95 19.27 -31.20
C GLU A 193 37.73 20.19 -31.21
N GLU A 194 37.35 20.65 -32.41
CA GLU A 194 36.09 21.35 -32.66
C GLU A 194 35.23 20.54 -33.66
N PRO A 195 33.90 20.51 -33.52
CA PRO A 195 33.09 21.27 -32.56
C PRO A 195 33.09 20.73 -31.12
N VAL A 196 32.88 21.63 -30.16
CA VAL A 196 32.74 21.30 -28.72
C VAL A 196 31.27 21.01 -28.40
N TRP A 197 31.05 19.95 -27.63
CA TRP A 197 29.74 19.57 -27.08
C TRP A 197 29.65 19.91 -25.60
N TRP A 198 28.53 20.50 -25.18
CA TRP A 198 28.30 20.96 -23.82
C TRP A 198 27.37 20.01 -23.04
N ASP A 199 27.77 19.67 -21.81
CA ASP A 199 26.87 19.04 -20.83
C ASP A 199 25.96 20.11 -20.19
N VAL A 200 26.52 21.29 -19.91
CA VAL A 200 25.79 22.41 -19.29
C VAL A 200 26.11 23.71 -20.02
N VAL A 201 25.09 24.44 -20.45
CA VAL A 201 25.21 25.86 -20.79
C VAL A 201 24.51 26.65 -19.69
N TRP A 202 25.27 27.35 -18.87
CA TRP A 202 24.77 28.11 -17.73
C TRP A 202 24.69 29.60 -18.08
N CYS A 203 23.50 30.18 -17.97
CA CYS A 203 23.26 31.60 -18.18
C CYS A 203 22.71 32.21 -16.91
N GLN A 204 23.41 33.19 -16.34
CA GLN A 204 22.98 33.87 -15.12
C GLN A 204 23.14 35.38 -15.27
N TRP A 205 22.03 36.11 -15.10
CA TRP A 205 21.96 37.58 -15.14
C TRP A 205 22.63 38.21 -16.37
N CYS A 206 22.47 37.58 -17.53
CA CYS A 206 23.13 38.02 -18.76
C CYS A 206 22.18 38.07 -19.97
N LEU A 207 21.10 37.29 -19.96
CA LEU A 207 20.14 37.23 -21.06
C LEU A 207 19.22 38.45 -21.11
N GLN A 208 19.06 39.17 -20.00
CA GLN A 208 18.32 40.43 -19.92
C GLN A 208 18.87 41.55 -20.81
N HIS A 209 20.17 41.47 -21.16
CA HIS A 209 20.81 42.41 -22.09
C HIS A 209 20.58 42.03 -23.56
N LEU A 210 19.98 40.88 -23.87
CA LEU A 210 19.74 40.46 -25.24
C LEU A 210 18.38 40.93 -25.76
N SER A 211 18.37 41.42 -27.00
CA SER A 211 17.12 41.60 -27.74
C SER A 211 16.45 40.24 -27.96
N GLU A 212 15.13 40.20 -28.13
CA GLU A 212 14.41 38.93 -28.38
C GLU A 212 14.99 38.15 -29.56
N LYS A 213 15.40 38.86 -30.61
CA LYS A 213 16.03 38.29 -31.82
C LYS A 213 17.39 37.66 -31.50
N ASP A 214 18.22 38.34 -30.74
CA ASP A 214 19.56 37.87 -30.39
C ASP A 214 19.50 36.72 -29.38
N LEU A 215 18.56 36.80 -28.43
CA LEU A 215 18.29 35.73 -27.48
C LEU A 215 17.84 34.45 -28.21
N LEU A 216 16.90 34.56 -29.15
CA LEU A 216 16.45 33.40 -29.93
C LEU A 216 17.59 32.78 -30.76
N ARG A 217 18.49 33.62 -31.30
CA ARG A 217 19.67 33.15 -32.03
C ARG A 217 20.62 32.40 -31.09
N PHE A 218 20.95 33.00 -29.95
CA PHE A 218 21.79 32.38 -28.93
C PHE A 218 21.24 31.02 -28.47
N LEU A 219 19.93 30.94 -28.18
CA LEU A 219 19.30 29.69 -27.74
C LEU A 219 19.38 28.59 -28.80
N LYS A 220 19.25 28.93 -30.09
CA LYS A 220 19.42 27.96 -31.20
C LYS A 220 20.86 27.49 -31.34
N ASP A 221 21.82 28.42 -31.24
CA ASP A 221 23.25 28.10 -31.33
C ASP A 221 23.69 27.24 -30.12
N ALA A 222 23.19 27.54 -28.91
CA ALA A 222 23.41 26.75 -27.71
C ALA A 222 22.79 25.35 -27.84
N GLN A 223 21.53 25.26 -28.29
CA GLN A 223 20.82 24.00 -28.51
C GLN A 223 21.56 23.09 -29.49
N ALA A 224 22.12 23.63 -30.57
CA ALA A 224 22.86 22.88 -31.57
C ALA A 224 24.22 22.35 -31.06
N ALA A 225 24.76 22.93 -29.98
CA ALA A 225 26.03 22.55 -29.38
C ALA A 225 25.87 21.69 -28.10
N LEU A 226 24.64 21.32 -27.72
CA LEU A 226 24.41 20.41 -26.60
C LEU A 226 24.79 18.97 -26.95
N LYS A 227 25.38 18.26 -25.99
CA LYS A 227 25.68 16.84 -26.15
C LYS A 227 24.39 16.05 -26.43
N PRO A 228 24.34 15.19 -27.47
CA PRO A 228 23.15 14.40 -27.77
C PRO A 228 22.92 13.33 -26.70
N SER A 229 21.66 12.98 -26.44
CA SER A 229 21.32 11.84 -25.57
C SER A 229 21.47 10.52 -26.35
N SER A 230 22.08 9.51 -25.73
CA SER A 230 22.18 8.15 -26.27
C SER A 230 21.28 7.18 -25.49
N SER A 231 20.49 6.40 -26.22
CA SER A 231 19.57 5.39 -25.67
C SER A 231 20.05 3.95 -25.87
N ASP A 232 21.35 3.73 -26.09
CA ASP A 232 21.89 2.38 -26.23
C ASP A 232 21.80 1.62 -24.90
N ALA A 233 21.34 0.37 -24.98
CA ALA A 233 21.00 -0.49 -23.85
C ALA A 233 22.15 -0.69 -22.82
N ASP A 234 23.40 -0.48 -23.24
CA ASP A 234 24.59 -0.65 -22.39
C ASP A 234 25.17 0.68 -21.85
N GLN A 235 24.75 1.84 -22.37
CA GLN A 235 25.29 3.17 -22.04
C GLN A 235 24.25 4.29 -22.19
N PHE A 236 23.35 4.43 -21.21
CA PHE A 236 22.51 5.63 -21.10
C PHE A 236 23.38 6.85 -20.80
N GLN A 237 23.44 7.81 -21.74
CA GLN A 237 24.02 9.14 -21.50
C GLN A 237 22.89 10.19 -21.58
N PRO A 238 22.64 10.93 -20.48
CA PRO A 238 21.72 12.07 -20.53
C PRO A 238 22.28 13.13 -21.49
N GLY A 239 21.40 13.75 -22.28
CA GLY A 239 21.77 14.85 -23.16
C GLY A 239 22.17 16.10 -22.37
N GLY A 240 22.86 17.03 -23.02
CA GLY A 240 23.21 18.32 -22.45
C GLY A 240 21.98 19.19 -22.15
N VAL A 241 22.15 20.16 -21.26
CA VAL A 241 21.08 21.07 -20.83
C VAL A 241 21.51 22.53 -20.88
N ILE A 242 20.55 23.42 -21.14
CA ILE A 242 20.70 24.87 -20.97
C ILE A 242 19.98 25.25 -19.68
N ILE A 243 20.71 25.90 -18.77
CA ILE A 243 20.18 26.39 -17.50
C ILE A 243 20.19 27.90 -17.51
N ILE A 244 19.05 28.49 -17.18
CA ILE A 244 18.83 29.92 -17.15
C ILE A 244 18.45 30.30 -15.73
N LYS A 245 19.20 31.21 -15.13
CA LYS A 245 18.96 31.76 -13.80
C LYS A 245 18.88 33.27 -13.89
N GLU A 246 17.65 33.79 -13.94
CA GLU A 246 17.40 35.19 -14.29
C GLU A 246 16.36 35.81 -13.37
N ASN A 247 16.38 37.15 -13.31
CA ASN A 247 15.33 37.94 -12.67
C ASN A 247 14.04 37.83 -13.49
N VAL A 248 12.89 37.66 -12.83
CA VAL A 248 11.59 37.59 -13.49
C VAL A 248 10.59 38.57 -12.89
N CYS A 249 9.76 39.17 -13.75
CA CYS A 249 8.67 40.04 -13.31
C CYS A 249 7.43 39.21 -12.89
N ARG A 250 6.72 39.67 -11.85
CA ARG A 250 5.44 39.08 -11.42
C ARG A 250 4.31 39.46 -12.39
N GLU A 251 3.32 38.59 -12.53
CA GLU A 251 2.13 38.88 -13.34
C GLU A 251 1.41 40.12 -12.82
N ASN A 252 0.93 40.94 -13.77
CA ASN A 252 0.03 42.04 -13.43
C ASN A 252 -1.29 41.47 -12.90
N SER A 253 -2.03 42.25 -12.11
CA SER A 253 -3.31 41.85 -11.51
C SER A 253 -4.41 41.49 -12.53
N ASP A 254 -4.21 41.82 -13.81
CA ASP A 254 -5.07 41.50 -14.95
C ASP A 254 -4.59 40.28 -15.76
N GLY A 255 -3.50 39.62 -15.34
CA GLY A 255 -2.89 38.48 -16.04
C GLY A 255 -2.04 38.85 -17.26
N SER A 256 -1.79 40.14 -17.51
CA SER A 256 -0.92 40.59 -18.61
C SER A 256 0.58 40.44 -18.28
N GLU A 257 1.40 40.21 -19.31
CA GLU A 257 2.85 40.10 -19.19
C GLU A 257 3.47 41.45 -18.78
N SER A 258 4.23 41.46 -17.69
CA SER A 258 5.00 42.62 -17.25
C SER A 258 6.44 42.54 -17.78
N THR A 259 6.95 43.67 -18.24
CA THR A 259 8.36 43.87 -18.60
C THR A 259 8.86 45.11 -17.91
N TRP A 260 10.06 45.06 -17.34
CA TRP A 260 10.69 46.17 -16.67
C TRP A 260 12.03 46.49 -17.34
N PHE A 261 12.22 47.75 -17.73
CA PHE A 261 13.48 48.23 -18.29
C PHE A 261 14.24 48.97 -17.22
N ASP A 262 15.53 48.67 -17.10
CA ASP A 262 16.45 49.35 -16.22
C ASP A 262 17.17 50.47 -16.98
N ASP A 263 17.05 51.71 -16.49
CA ASP A 263 17.68 52.88 -17.11
C ASP A 263 19.19 52.96 -16.79
N GLU A 264 19.69 52.25 -15.77
CA GLU A 264 21.10 52.27 -15.38
C GLU A 264 21.94 51.30 -16.22
N ASP A 265 21.57 50.02 -16.24
CA ASP A 265 22.32 48.96 -16.94
C ASP A 265 21.77 48.64 -18.34
N HIS A 266 20.72 49.36 -18.76
CA HIS A 266 20.03 49.22 -20.05
C HIS A 266 19.58 47.77 -20.36
N SER A 267 19.24 47.00 -19.33
CA SER A 267 18.68 45.66 -19.43
C SER A 267 17.15 45.66 -19.43
N VAL A 268 16.55 44.53 -19.84
CA VAL A 268 15.11 44.31 -19.72
C VAL A 268 14.85 43.03 -18.93
N THR A 269 14.23 43.17 -17.77
CA THR A 269 13.65 42.07 -16.99
C THR A 269 12.28 41.71 -17.56
N ARG A 270 12.02 40.42 -17.80
CA ARG A 270 10.82 39.92 -18.50
C ARG A 270 10.22 38.72 -17.77
N LYS A 271 8.96 38.38 -18.06
CA LYS A 271 8.41 37.06 -17.72
C LYS A 271 9.16 35.97 -18.50
N LEU A 272 9.33 34.82 -17.86
CA LEU A 272 10.11 33.70 -18.37
C LEU A 272 9.62 33.18 -19.74
N TYR A 273 10.57 32.93 -20.64
CA TYR A 273 10.39 32.77 -22.08
C TYR A 273 9.81 31.43 -22.59
N GLU A 274 8.70 30.95 -22.04
CA GLU A 274 8.05 29.70 -22.52
C GLU A 274 7.85 29.69 -24.04
N ARG A 275 7.47 30.84 -24.61
CA ARG A 275 7.30 31.02 -26.06
C ARG A 275 8.60 30.94 -26.84
N LEU A 276 9.70 31.53 -26.37
CA LEU A 276 10.97 31.50 -27.11
C LEU A 276 11.64 30.15 -27.04
N PHE A 277 11.52 29.43 -25.91
CA PHE A 277 12.01 28.05 -25.81
C PHE A 277 11.34 27.16 -26.85
N SER A 278 10.01 27.22 -26.95
CA SER A 278 9.26 26.48 -27.97
C SER A 278 9.70 26.86 -29.40
N THR A 279 9.96 28.15 -29.65
CA THR A 279 10.43 28.66 -30.96
C THR A 279 11.88 28.25 -31.28
N ALA A 280 12.72 28.04 -30.26
CA ALA A 280 14.09 27.53 -30.35
C ALA A 280 14.17 26.00 -30.40
N ASN A 281 13.02 25.29 -30.45
CA ASN A 281 12.95 23.83 -30.34
C ASN A 281 13.53 23.26 -29.03
N LEU A 282 13.40 24.04 -27.96
CA LEU A 282 13.72 23.65 -26.59
C LEU A 282 12.45 23.28 -25.84
N GLN A 283 12.57 22.29 -24.96
CA GLN A 283 11.53 21.90 -24.01
C GLN A 283 12.00 22.26 -22.61
N ILE A 284 11.14 22.94 -21.85
CA ILE A 284 11.39 23.17 -20.42
C ILE A 284 11.21 21.84 -19.71
N VAL A 285 12.27 21.41 -19.03
CA VAL A 285 12.29 20.19 -18.22
C VAL A 285 11.84 20.54 -16.81
N TYR A 286 12.50 21.54 -16.20
CA TYR A 286 12.26 21.94 -14.82
C TYR A 286 12.26 23.45 -14.65
N THR A 287 11.55 23.92 -13.63
CA THR A 287 11.58 25.31 -13.19
C THR A 287 11.45 25.39 -11.68
N GLU A 288 12.30 26.20 -11.04
CA GLU A 288 12.32 26.42 -9.59
C GLU A 288 12.59 27.89 -9.29
N THR A 289 11.82 28.49 -8.37
CA THR A 289 12.11 29.83 -7.87
C THR A 289 13.17 29.73 -6.77
N GLN A 290 14.25 30.48 -6.91
CA GLN A 290 15.33 30.53 -5.92
C GLN A 290 14.83 31.26 -4.66
N LEU A 291 14.83 30.54 -3.54
CA LEU A 291 14.45 31.08 -2.23
C LEU A 291 15.67 31.57 -1.44
N GLY A 292 15.40 32.36 -0.40
CA GLY A 292 16.41 32.86 0.55
C GLY A 292 17.13 34.14 0.12
N PHE A 293 16.63 34.82 -0.91
CA PHE A 293 17.11 36.12 -1.35
C PHE A 293 16.37 37.25 -0.59
N PRO A 294 16.99 38.43 -0.38
CA PRO A 294 16.32 39.57 0.23
C PRO A 294 15.03 39.97 -0.51
N GLU A 295 14.01 40.43 0.23
CA GLU A 295 12.71 40.83 -0.33
C GLU A 295 12.79 42.04 -1.30
N GLU A 296 13.88 42.79 -1.24
CA GLU A 296 14.16 43.96 -2.09
C GLU A 296 14.58 43.58 -3.51
N LEU A 297 14.97 42.31 -3.75
CA LEU A 297 15.37 41.82 -5.07
C LEU A 297 14.17 41.26 -5.85
N PHE A 298 14.30 41.24 -7.18
CA PHE A 298 13.36 40.50 -8.03
C PHE A 298 13.36 39.01 -7.68
N ASP A 299 12.21 38.36 -7.92
CA ASP A 299 12.16 36.89 -7.86
C ASP A 299 13.13 36.33 -8.91
N VAL A 300 13.97 35.39 -8.51
CA VAL A 300 14.94 34.73 -9.40
C VAL A 300 14.44 33.34 -9.74
N GLN A 301 14.31 33.05 -11.03
CA GLN A 301 13.83 31.76 -11.50
C GLN A 301 14.95 30.99 -12.20
N MET A 302 15.11 29.72 -11.81
CA MET A 302 16.01 28.76 -12.44
C MET A 302 15.21 27.83 -13.35
N VAL A 303 15.63 27.73 -14.60
CA VAL A 303 14.92 26.99 -15.65
C VAL A 303 15.90 26.07 -16.35
N VAL A 304 15.50 24.81 -16.52
CA VAL A 304 16.25 23.86 -17.34
C VAL A 304 15.51 23.63 -18.62
N SER A 305 16.22 23.75 -19.73
CA SER A 305 15.71 23.38 -21.05
C SER A 305 16.65 22.42 -21.77
N THR A 306 16.07 21.52 -22.56
CA THR A 306 16.81 20.57 -23.40
C THR A 306 16.15 20.45 -24.78
N VAL A 307 16.77 19.72 -25.70
CA VAL A 307 16.27 19.55 -27.07
C VAL A 307 14.89 18.89 -27.06
N ARG A 308 13.92 19.50 -27.74
CA ARG A 308 12.57 18.94 -27.89
C ARG A 308 12.61 17.71 -28.81
N ILE A 309 12.47 16.52 -28.24
CA ILE A 309 12.42 15.24 -28.97
C ILE A 309 10.96 14.99 -29.41
N ARG A 310 10.73 14.75 -30.72
CA ARG A 310 9.39 14.52 -31.30
C ARG A 310 8.74 13.17 -30.94
N ASN A 311 9.44 12.31 -30.20
CA ASN A 311 8.88 11.05 -29.69
C ASN A 311 8.48 11.22 -28.22
N SER A 312 7.18 11.19 -28.00
CA SER A 312 6.48 11.20 -26.72
C SER A 312 6.80 9.95 -25.89
N SER A 313 8.00 9.87 -25.31
CA SER A 313 8.33 8.79 -24.34
C SER A 313 9.40 9.15 -23.31
N ILE A 314 9.94 10.38 -23.32
CA ILE A 314 10.93 10.81 -22.31
C ILE A 314 10.42 12.09 -21.65
N MET A 315 9.37 11.96 -20.84
CA MET A 315 9.16 12.88 -19.72
C MET A 315 10.12 12.44 -18.63
N MET A 316 11.11 13.28 -18.29
CA MET A 316 11.61 13.28 -16.91
C MET A 316 10.45 13.82 -16.07
N ASP A 317 9.68 12.93 -15.45
CA ASP A 317 8.56 13.30 -14.58
C ASP A 317 9.11 13.99 -13.33
N ILE A 318 8.97 15.31 -13.26
CA ILE A 318 9.40 16.12 -12.12
C ILE A 318 8.36 16.14 -11.00
N ILE A 319 7.11 15.83 -11.33
CA ILE A 319 6.15 15.33 -10.36
C ILE A 319 6.13 13.82 -10.57
N GLU A 320 7.00 13.09 -9.87
CA GLU A 320 6.77 11.67 -9.68
C GLU A 320 5.50 11.54 -8.84
N THR A 321 4.33 11.59 -9.49
CA THR A 321 3.14 10.99 -8.90
C THR A 321 3.54 9.55 -8.64
N GLU A 322 3.53 9.13 -7.38
CA GLU A 322 3.80 7.75 -7.00
C GLU A 322 2.61 6.87 -7.46
N LEU A 323 2.49 6.69 -8.78
CA LEU A 323 1.61 5.74 -9.47
C LEU A 323 2.11 4.31 -9.28
N SER A 324 2.75 4.06 -8.14
CA SER A 324 3.16 2.75 -7.66
C SER A 324 1.93 1.84 -7.61
N GLN A 325 2.14 0.57 -7.97
CA GLN A 325 1.11 -0.46 -7.84
C GLN A 325 0.60 -0.57 -6.39
N ILE A 326 1.46 -0.26 -5.42
CA ILE A 326 1.11 -0.22 -4.00
C ILE A 326 0.16 0.95 -3.70
N SER A 327 0.44 2.16 -4.22
CA SER A 327 -0.45 3.32 -4.07
C SER A 327 -1.83 3.07 -4.68
N LYS A 328 -1.86 2.39 -5.84
CA LYS A 328 -3.13 1.97 -6.47
C LYS A 328 -3.88 0.94 -5.61
N ALA A 329 -3.18 -0.05 -5.05
CA ALA A 329 -3.77 -1.03 -4.15
C ALA A 329 -4.37 -0.36 -2.90
N PHE A 330 -3.66 0.59 -2.28
CA PHE A 330 -4.18 1.36 -1.14
C PHE A 330 -5.39 2.21 -1.53
N ALA A 331 -5.39 2.85 -2.70
CA ALA A 331 -6.52 3.63 -3.17
C ALA A 331 -7.79 2.77 -3.35
N ILE A 332 -7.65 1.57 -3.94
CA ILE A 332 -8.79 0.65 -4.15
C ILE A 332 -9.27 0.07 -2.83
N MET A 333 -8.37 -0.46 -2.00
CA MET A 333 -8.73 -1.07 -0.72
C MET A 333 -9.35 -0.05 0.24
N GLY A 334 -8.68 1.10 0.42
CA GLY A 334 -9.18 2.19 1.28
C GLY A 334 -10.47 2.78 0.74
N GLY A 335 -10.56 3.00 -0.58
CA GLY A 335 -11.78 3.48 -1.23
C GLY A 335 -12.96 2.51 -1.04
N PHE A 336 -12.74 1.21 -1.19
CA PHE A 336 -13.75 0.20 -0.93
C PHE A 336 -14.21 0.21 0.53
N ILE A 337 -13.29 0.22 1.50
CA ILE A 337 -13.65 0.24 2.94
C ILE A 337 -14.48 1.48 3.28
N VAL A 338 -14.10 2.65 2.76
CA VAL A 338 -14.85 3.90 2.97
C VAL A 338 -16.25 3.80 2.36
N ILE A 339 -16.37 3.36 1.10
CA ILE A 339 -17.66 3.24 0.42
C ILE A 339 -18.53 2.19 1.09
N TYR A 340 -17.99 1.00 1.33
CA TYR A 340 -18.67 -0.11 2.02
C TYR A 340 -19.14 0.33 3.40
N GLY A 341 -18.31 1.02 4.18
CA GLY A 341 -18.68 1.57 5.48
C GLY A 341 -19.93 2.46 5.42
N LEU A 342 -20.02 3.33 4.41
CA LEU A 342 -21.16 4.23 4.20
C LEU A 342 -22.46 3.48 3.83
N VAL A 343 -22.37 2.33 3.17
CA VAL A 343 -23.53 1.52 2.73
C VAL A 343 -23.72 0.23 3.53
N SER A 344 -22.88 -0.01 4.53
CA SER A 344 -22.76 -1.28 5.27
C SER A 344 -24.08 -1.72 5.88
N TYR A 345 -24.87 -0.79 6.42
CA TYR A 345 -26.20 -1.08 6.96
C TYR A 345 -27.13 -1.65 5.88
N VAL A 346 -27.16 -1.07 4.68
CA VAL A 346 -28.01 -1.59 3.60
C VAL A 346 -27.53 -2.97 3.14
N VAL A 347 -26.22 -3.14 3.01
CA VAL A 347 -25.62 -4.38 2.52
C VAL A 347 -25.79 -5.53 3.52
N LYS A 348 -25.39 -5.33 4.78
CA LYS A 348 -25.39 -6.35 5.83
C LYS A 348 -26.80 -6.60 6.38
N GLU A 349 -27.54 -5.54 6.72
CA GLU A 349 -28.83 -5.69 7.43
C GLU A 349 -30.03 -5.81 6.49
N ARG A 350 -29.97 -5.28 5.26
CA ARG A 350 -31.08 -5.41 4.30
C ARG A 350 -30.83 -6.45 3.22
N LEU A 351 -29.65 -6.48 2.61
CA LEU A 351 -29.36 -7.41 1.52
C LEU A 351 -28.82 -8.75 2.01
N TYR A 352 -28.37 -8.85 3.27
CA TYR A 352 -27.74 -10.04 3.86
C TYR A 352 -26.55 -10.57 3.03
N LEU A 353 -25.85 -9.69 2.31
CA LEU A 353 -24.68 -10.07 1.52
C LEU A 353 -23.44 -10.16 2.41
N SER A 354 -22.64 -11.21 2.21
CA SER A 354 -21.40 -11.37 2.95
C SER A 354 -20.31 -10.40 2.44
N GLU A 355 -19.54 -9.85 3.36
CA GLU A 355 -18.42 -8.96 3.04
C GLU A 355 -17.35 -9.64 2.16
N PRO A 356 -16.94 -10.91 2.40
CA PRO A 356 -16.01 -11.62 1.52
C PRO A 356 -16.46 -11.69 0.06
N LEU A 357 -17.77 -11.84 -0.20
CA LEU A 357 -18.32 -11.87 -1.55
C LEU A 357 -18.14 -10.53 -2.28
N LEU A 358 -18.28 -9.42 -1.56
CA LEU A 358 -18.09 -8.09 -2.14
C LEU A 358 -16.61 -7.80 -2.35
N ALA A 359 -15.77 -8.12 -1.36
CA ALA A 359 -14.33 -7.94 -1.44
C ALA A 359 -13.71 -8.71 -2.62
N ILE A 360 -14.06 -9.99 -2.80
CA ILE A 360 -13.56 -10.79 -3.93
C ILE A 360 -14.06 -10.24 -5.28
N THR A 361 -15.30 -9.76 -5.35
CA THR A 361 -15.85 -9.17 -6.57
C THR A 361 -15.09 -7.90 -6.96
N VAL A 362 -14.83 -7.02 -5.99
CA VAL A 362 -14.02 -5.81 -6.22
C VAL A 362 -12.59 -6.18 -6.60
N GLY A 363 -12.00 -7.20 -5.99
CA GLY A 363 -10.68 -7.74 -6.36
C GLY A 363 -10.62 -8.21 -7.81
N ILE A 364 -11.64 -8.95 -8.27
CA ILE A 364 -11.74 -9.42 -9.66
C ILE A 364 -11.88 -8.24 -10.63
N LEU A 365 -12.71 -7.25 -10.28
CA LEU A 365 -12.90 -6.05 -11.12
C LEU A 365 -11.63 -5.20 -11.20
N ALA A 366 -10.97 -4.96 -10.07
CA ALA A 366 -9.74 -4.16 -9.98
C ALA A 366 -8.50 -4.87 -10.56
N GLY A 367 -8.51 -6.20 -10.54
CA GLY A 367 -7.38 -7.05 -10.92
C GLY A 367 -7.00 -6.98 -12.41
N PRO A 368 -5.94 -7.70 -12.80
CA PRO A 368 -5.31 -7.59 -14.12
C PRO A 368 -6.21 -8.00 -15.30
N TYR A 369 -7.27 -8.76 -15.03
CA TYR A 369 -8.12 -9.34 -16.08
C TYR A 369 -9.30 -8.46 -16.50
N VAL A 370 -9.77 -7.54 -15.64
CA VAL A 370 -10.96 -6.70 -15.92
C VAL A 370 -10.57 -5.25 -16.14
N LEU A 371 -10.26 -4.50 -15.07
CA LEU A 371 -9.86 -3.09 -15.18
C LEU A 371 -8.35 -2.90 -15.27
N ASN A 372 -7.57 -3.90 -14.84
CA ASN A 372 -6.11 -3.85 -14.75
C ASN A 372 -5.60 -2.60 -14.01
N TRP A 373 -6.25 -2.28 -12.90
CA TRP A 373 -5.85 -1.14 -12.06
C TRP A 373 -4.75 -1.54 -11.08
N VAL A 374 -4.81 -2.76 -10.55
CA VAL A 374 -3.79 -3.34 -9.68
C VAL A 374 -3.44 -4.72 -10.20
N ASP A 375 -2.15 -4.95 -10.44
CA ASP A 375 -1.63 -6.25 -10.86
C ASP A 375 -0.61 -6.76 -9.83
N PRO A 376 -1.02 -7.67 -8.91
CA PRO A 376 -0.11 -8.28 -7.94
C PRO A 376 1.05 -9.05 -8.57
N PHE A 377 0.90 -9.57 -9.79
CA PHE A 377 1.95 -10.32 -10.47
C PHE A 377 3.12 -9.42 -10.92
N THR A 378 2.93 -8.11 -10.94
CA THR A 378 3.98 -7.12 -11.27
C THR A 378 4.75 -6.63 -10.04
N TRP A 379 4.37 -7.04 -8.82
CA TRP A 379 5.02 -6.56 -7.59
C TRP A 379 6.41 -7.14 -7.38
N GLY A 380 6.76 -8.23 -8.07
CA GLY A 380 8.08 -8.86 -7.98
C GLY A 380 8.18 -10.07 -8.90
N SER A 381 9.07 -11.01 -8.56
CA SER A 381 9.12 -12.31 -9.22
C SER A 381 7.92 -13.18 -8.85
N GLU A 382 7.70 -14.27 -9.59
CA GLU A 382 6.72 -15.30 -9.25
C GLU A 382 6.94 -15.84 -7.83
N GLU A 383 8.19 -16.10 -7.45
CA GLU A 383 8.58 -16.50 -6.09
C GLU A 383 8.21 -15.44 -5.04
N THR A 384 8.39 -14.15 -5.35
CA THR A 384 7.99 -13.05 -4.46
C THR A 384 6.47 -13.03 -4.26
N THR A 385 5.70 -13.31 -5.32
CA THR A 385 4.24 -13.36 -5.25
C THR A 385 3.75 -14.51 -4.38
N HIS A 386 4.35 -15.69 -4.50
CA HIS A 386 4.10 -16.83 -3.62
C HIS A 386 4.48 -16.54 -2.17
N GLU A 387 5.58 -15.83 -1.92
CA GLU A 387 5.98 -15.45 -0.57
C GLU A 387 5.02 -14.43 0.07
N ILE A 388 4.61 -13.41 -0.69
CA ILE A 388 3.59 -12.46 -0.23
C ILE A 388 2.28 -13.18 0.06
N THR A 389 1.81 -14.04 -0.84
CA THR A 389 0.56 -14.82 -0.68
C THR A 389 0.61 -15.68 0.59
N TYR A 390 1.73 -16.38 0.80
CA TYR A 390 1.93 -17.22 1.97
C TYR A 390 1.90 -16.44 3.28
N GLN A 391 2.68 -15.35 3.38
CA GLN A 391 2.75 -14.57 4.62
C GLN A 391 1.44 -13.84 4.91
N LEU A 392 0.77 -13.32 3.87
CA LEU A 392 -0.54 -12.67 4.00
C LEU A 392 -1.61 -13.65 4.48
N ALA A 393 -1.73 -14.82 3.85
CA ALA A 393 -2.70 -15.85 4.24
C ALA A 393 -2.40 -16.38 5.65
N ARG A 394 -1.12 -16.66 5.97
CA ARG A 394 -0.66 -17.12 7.29
C ARG A 394 -1.02 -16.14 8.40
N LEU A 395 -0.80 -14.84 8.18
CA LEU A 395 -1.16 -13.79 9.12
C LEU A 395 -2.66 -13.76 9.39
N VAL A 396 -3.45 -13.72 8.33
CA VAL A 396 -4.91 -13.58 8.38
C VAL A 396 -5.53 -14.78 9.10
N ILE A 397 -5.21 -16.00 8.67
CA ILE A 397 -5.73 -17.22 9.28
C ILE A 397 -5.29 -17.32 10.74
N GLY A 398 -4.01 -17.10 11.05
CA GLY A 398 -3.50 -17.22 12.42
C GLY A 398 -4.21 -16.30 13.41
N VAL A 399 -4.48 -15.06 13.00
CA VAL A 399 -5.26 -14.11 13.80
C VAL A 399 -6.71 -14.57 13.94
N GLN A 400 -7.36 -14.99 12.86
CA GLN A 400 -8.76 -15.40 12.87
C GLN A 400 -9.00 -16.69 13.66
N VAL A 401 -8.13 -17.70 13.56
CA VAL A 401 -8.27 -18.93 14.36
C VAL A 401 -8.03 -18.64 15.84
N LEU A 402 -7.13 -17.70 16.19
CA LEU A 402 -6.96 -17.29 17.59
C LEU A 402 -8.25 -16.65 18.13
N PHE A 403 -8.83 -15.69 17.40
CA PHE A 403 -10.09 -15.07 17.81
C PHE A 403 -11.25 -16.05 17.81
N THR A 404 -11.29 -17.00 16.86
CA THR A 404 -12.26 -18.11 16.87
C THR A 404 -12.13 -18.92 18.16
N GLY A 405 -10.90 -19.18 18.63
CA GLY A 405 -10.66 -19.83 19.93
C GLY A 405 -11.10 -18.99 21.13
N ILE A 406 -10.94 -17.66 21.08
CA ILE A 406 -11.37 -16.72 22.13
C ILE A 406 -12.91 -16.67 22.24
N MET A 407 -13.62 -16.71 21.12
CA MET A 407 -15.09 -16.62 21.08
C MET A 407 -15.81 -17.85 21.64
N LEU A 408 -15.12 -18.99 21.73
CA LEU A 408 -15.75 -20.21 22.23
C LEU A 408 -16.00 -20.13 23.75
N PRO A 409 -17.14 -20.66 24.25
CA PRO A 409 -17.45 -20.69 25.68
C PRO A 409 -16.41 -21.45 26.52
N GLU A 410 -16.46 -21.27 27.85
CA GLU A 410 -15.49 -21.88 28.75
C GLU A 410 -15.34 -23.40 28.53
N LYS A 411 -14.09 -23.82 28.26
CA LYS A 411 -13.68 -25.23 28.11
C LYS A 411 -14.45 -25.95 27.01
N TYR A 412 -14.89 -25.23 25.97
CA TYR A 412 -15.77 -25.76 24.93
C TYR A 412 -15.21 -27.03 24.26
N LEU A 413 -13.93 -27.01 23.85
CA LEU A 413 -13.27 -28.15 23.21
C LEU A 413 -13.31 -29.41 24.08
N TRP A 414 -13.13 -29.27 25.40
CA TRP A 414 -13.20 -30.39 26.32
C TRP A 414 -14.63 -30.90 26.51
N LYS A 415 -15.60 -29.99 26.62
CA LYS A 415 -17.03 -30.30 26.79
C LYS A 415 -17.61 -30.98 25.54
N LYS A 416 -17.16 -30.62 24.34
CA LYS A 416 -17.69 -31.08 23.04
C LYS A 416 -16.74 -31.97 22.24
N LYS A 417 -15.70 -32.53 22.89
CA LYS A 417 -14.67 -33.35 22.25
C LYS A 417 -15.18 -34.49 21.36
N TYR A 418 -16.28 -35.15 21.71
CA TYR A 418 -16.83 -36.24 20.89
C TYR A 418 -17.41 -35.74 19.57
N SER A 419 -18.17 -34.63 19.59
CA SER A 419 -18.67 -34.00 18.37
C SER A 419 -17.53 -33.55 17.47
N LEU A 420 -16.52 -32.91 18.06
CA LEU A 420 -15.36 -32.41 17.33
C LEU A 420 -14.52 -33.55 16.76
N LEU A 421 -14.31 -34.65 17.49
CA LEU A 421 -13.57 -35.81 16.99
C LEU A 421 -14.25 -36.42 15.76
N VAL A 422 -15.58 -36.52 15.76
CA VAL A 422 -16.33 -37.02 14.60
C VAL A 422 -16.18 -36.11 13.39
N LEU A 423 -16.33 -34.79 13.58
CA LEU A 423 -16.21 -33.82 12.49
C LEU A 423 -14.77 -33.76 11.94
N LEU A 424 -13.78 -33.62 12.82
CA LEU A 424 -12.38 -33.40 12.46
C LEU A 424 -11.66 -34.67 11.98
N LEU A 425 -12.05 -35.85 12.46
CA LEU A 425 -11.41 -37.10 12.03
C LEU A 425 -12.22 -37.80 10.95
N MET A 426 -13.48 -38.15 11.24
CA MET A 426 -14.26 -38.99 10.33
C MET A 426 -14.81 -38.21 9.13
N VAL A 427 -15.48 -37.08 9.36
CA VAL A 427 -16.06 -36.27 8.27
C VAL A 427 -14.95 -35.67 7.41
N MET A 428 -13.92 -35.09 8.03
CA MET A 428 -12.79 -34.50 7.31
C MET A 428 -12.02 -35.52 6.46
N THR A 429 -11.77 -36.74 6.97
CA THR A 429 -11.11 -37.80 6.18
C THR A 429 -11.97 -38.24 4.99
N ALA A 430 -13.29 -38.38 5.18
CA ALA A 430 -14.20 -38.72 4.09
C ALA A 430 -14.28 -37.58 3.05
N ALA A 431 -14.29 -36.33 3.51
CA ALA A 431 -14.23 -35.13 2.67
C ALA A 431 -12.95 -35.09 1.83
N TRP A 432 -11.81 -35.46 2.41
CA TRP A 432 -10.53 -35.53 1.71
C TRP A 432 -10.53 -36.54 0.58
N PHE A 433 -10.93 -37.79 0.84
CA PHE A 433 -11.00 -38.83 -0.18
C PHE A 433 -12.04 -38.53 -1.27
N THR A 434 -13.20 -37.99 -0.91
CA THR A 434 -14.21 -37.62 -1.91
C THR A 434 -13.74 -36.47 -2.80
N THR A 435 -13.11 -35.45 -2.23
CA THR A 435 -12.57 -34.34 -3.00
C THR A 435 -11.45 -34.81 -3.93
N ALA A 436 -10.57 -35.69 -3.45
CA ALA A 436 -9.51 -36.28 -4.29
C ALA A 436 -10.09 -37.10 -5.45
N LEU A 437 -11.13 -37.90 -5.21
CA LEU A 437 -11.83 -38.66 -6.26
C LEU A 437 -12.46 -37.74 -7.32
N LEU A 438 -13.08 -36.64 -6.90
CA LEU A 438 -13.68 -35.66 -7.81
C LEU A 438 -12.62 -34.94 -8.66
N ILE A 439 -11.51 -34.52 -8.04
CA ILE A 439 -10.38 -33.88 -8.74
C ILE A 439 -9.78 -34.86 -9.75
N TRP A 440 -9.45 -36.08 -9.32
CA TRP A 440 -8.88 -37.11 -10.18
C TRP A 440 -9.80 -37.50 -11.36
N GLY A 441 -11.12 -37.52 -11.14
CA GLY A 441 -12.09 -37.86 -12.19
C GLY A 441 -12.30 -36.75 -13.23
N LEU A 442 -12.12 -35.47 -12.86
CA LEU A 442 -12.45 -34.33 -13.73
C LEU A 442 -11.22 -33.66 -14.34
N ILE A 443 -10.13 -33.57 -13.61
CA ILE A 443 -8.86 -32.99 -14.08
C ILE A 443 -8.01 -34.10 -14.67
N LYS A 444 -7.59 -33.94 -15.94
CA LYS A 444 -6.76 -34.94 -16.62
C LYS A 444 -5.32 -34.89 -16.14
N ASP A 445 -4.59 -35.98 -16.40
CA ASP A 445 -3.13 -36.07 -16.24
C ASP A 445 -2.62 -35.92 -14.80
N LEU A 446 -3.50 -36.15 -13.82
CA LEU A 446 -3.16 -36.30 -12.41
C LEU A 446 -3.21 -37.76 -11.95
N THR A 447 -2.23 -38.18 -11.17
CA THR A 447 -2.34 -39.38 -10.35
C THR A 447 -3.28 -39.16 -9.18
N TYR A 448 -3.86 -40.23 -8.64
CA TYR A 448 -4.73 -40.12 -7.47
C TYR A 448 -4.00 -39.55 -6.24
N LEU A 449 -2.68 -39.80 -6.12
CA LEU A 449 -1.87 -39.27 -5.04
C LEU A 449 -1.64 -37.75 -5.17
N GLU A 450 -1.46 -37.25 -6.38
CA GLU A 450 -1.42 -35.82 -6.68
C GLU A 450 -2.78 -35.16 -6.38
N ALA A 451 -3.89 -35.83 -6.73
CA ALA A 451 -5.22 -35.36 -6.38
C ALA A 451 -5.47 -35.31 -4.86
N LEU A 452 -4.92 -36.26 -4.08
CA LEU A 452 -4.94 -36.22 -2.61
C LEU A 452 -4.18 -35.01 -2.06
N CYS A 453 -3.07 -34.62 -2.68
CA CYS A 453 -2.33 -33.41 -2.31
C CYS A 453 -3.20 -32.15 -2.50
N ILE A 454 -3.83 -32.01 -3.68
CA ILE A 454 -4.73 -30.86 -3.96
C ILE A 454 -5.95 -30.88 -3.04
N ALA A 455 -6.55 -32.05 -2.82
CA ALA A 455 -7.71 -32.21 -1.96
C ALA A 455 -7.43 -31.80 -0.50
N ALA A 456 -6.19 -31.98 -0.02
CA ALA A 456 -5.82 -31.58 1.33
C ALA A 456 -5.96 -30.06 1.55
N ALA A 457 -5.73 -29.25 0.52
CA ALA A 457 -5.94 -27.80 0.59
C ALA A 457 -7.44 -27.41 0.61
N VAL A 458 -8.30 -28.20 -0.04
CA VAL A 458 -9.74 -27.92 -0.18
C VAL A 458 -10.56 -28.48 0.99
N THR A 459 -10.01 -29.43 1.75
CA THR A 459 -10.74 -30.15 2.80
C THR A 459 -11.05 -29.29 4.05
N PRO A 460 -10.10 -28.51 4.60
CA PRO A 460 -10.37 -27.62 5.72
C PRO A 460 -11.50 -26.62 5.42
N THR A 461 -12.25 -26.24 6.46
CA THR A 461 -13.31 -25.23 6.37
C THR A 461 -12.86 -23.95 7.04
N ASP A 462 -13.14 -22.84 6.38
CA ASP A 462 -12.57 -21.55 6.72
C ASP A 462 -13.35 -20.85 7.86
N PRO A 463 -12.67 -20.43 8.94
CA PRO A 463 -13.30 -19.78 10.09
C PRO A 463 -13.86 -18.41 9.74
N VAL A 464 -13.31 -17.74 8.72
CA VAL A 464 -13.72 -16.40 8.29
C VAL A 464 -15.10 -16.39 7.70
N LEU A 465 -15.28 -17.23 6.70
CA LEU A 465 -16.54 -17.42 6.02
C LEU A 465 -17.54 -18.07 6.97
N ALA A 466 -17.10 -19.00 7.82
CA ALA A 466 -17.96 -19.56 8.87
C ALA A 466 -18.48 -18.47 9.81
N ASN A 467 -17.60 -17.59 10.33
CA ASN A 467 -17.99 -16.50 11.22
C ASN A 467 -18.97 -15.53 10.55
N SER A 468 -18.73 -15.17 9.29
CA SER A 468 -19.64 -14.28 8.53
C SER A 468 -21.06 -14.83 8.35
N ILE A 469 -21.24 -16.14 8.51
CA ILE A 469 -22.52 -16.84 8.33
C ILE A 469 -23.16 -17.20 9.66
N THR A 470 -22.35 -17.54 10.67
CA THR A 470 -22.84 -17.87 12.02
C THR A 470 -23.12 -16.63 12.86
N SER A 471 -22.60 -15.48 12.45
CA SER A 471 -22.72 -14.22 13.18
C SER A 471 -23.64 -13.25 12.43
N GLY A 472 -24.25 -12.34 13.17
CA GLY A 472 -25.22 -11.37 12.65
C GLY A 472 -26.68 -11.78 12.83
N ARG A 473 -27.56 -10.82 12.56
CA ARG A 473 -28.98 -10.88 12.93
C ARG A 473 -29.73 -12.10 12.39
N PHE A 474 -29.47 -12.48 11.13
CA PHE A 474 -30.12 -13.65 10.53
C PHE A 474 -29.77 -14.94 11.26
N ALA A 475 -28.48 -15.15 11.55
CA ALA A 475 -27.98 -16.36 12.20
C ALA A 475 -28.44 -16.45 13.66
N GLU A 476 -28.42 -15.34 14.38
CA GLU A 476 -28.91 -15.25 15.76
C GLU A 476 -30.40 -15.56 15.89
N GLU A 477 -31.21 -15.14 14.91
CA GLU A 477 -32.65 -15.35 14.93
C GLU A 477 -33.07 -16.75 14.46
N HIS A 478 -32.31 -17.37 13.54
CA HIS A 478 -32.73 -18.62 12.86
C HIS A 478 -31.90 -19.85 13.22
N VAL A 479 -30.73 -19.70 13.86
CA VAL A 479 -29.80 -20.80 14.12
C VAL A 479 -29.47 -20.88 15.60
N GLU A 480 -29.71 -22.07 16.19
CA GLU A 480 -29.38 -22.30 17.58
C GLU A 480 -27.88 -22.04 17.86
N GLU A 481 -27.60 -21.40 18.99
CA GLU A 481 -26.24 -21.09 19.47
C GLU A 481 -25.32 -22.32 19.50
N ARG A 482 -25.85 -23.50 19.86
CA ARG A 482 -25.09 -24.76 19.88
C ARG A 482 -24.51 -25.13 18.51
N VAL A 483 -25.24 -24.85 17.42
CA VAL A 483 -24.85 -25.17 16.05
C VAL A 483 -23.83 -24.16 15.55
N ARG A 484 -24.01 -22.88 15.91
CA ARG A 484 -23.04 -21.82 15.62
C ARG A 484 -21.68 -22.11 16.25
N HIS A 485 -21.66 -22.41 17.54
CA HIS A 485 -20.41 -22.70 18.27
C HIS A 485 -19.69 -23.95 17.76
N ILE A 486 -20.40 -25.00 17.33
CA ILE A 486 -19.73 -26.21 16.81
C ILE A 486 -19.13 -25.98 15.42
N ILE A 487 -19.80 -25.19 14.56
CA ILE A 487 -19.27 -24.82 13.23
C ILE A 487 -18.01 -23.95 13.38
N LEU A 488 -18.03 -22.98 14.30
CA LEU A 488 -16.86 -22.15 14.62
C LEU A 488 -15.71 -23.00 15.20
N ALA A 489 -16.01 -23.89 16.16
CA ALA A 489 -15.00 -24.75 16.75
C ALA A 489 -14.39 -25.75 15.76
N GLU A 490 -15.18 -26.28 14.83
CA GLU A 490 -14.69 -27.12 13.73
C GLU A 490 -13.77 -26.32 12.80
N SER A 491 -14.23 -25.15 12.34
CA SER A 491 -13.50 -24.32 11.36
C SER A 491 -12.22 -23.70 11.94
N GLY A 492 -12.16 -23.44 13.24
CA GLY A 492 -10.91 -23.01 13.89
C GLY A 492 -9.90 -24.14 14.07
N ALA A 493 -10.38 -25.36 14.32
CA ALA A 493 -9.52 -26.52 14.58
C ALA A 493 -9.02 -27.21 13.30
N ASN A 494 -9.82 -27.21 12.24
CA ASN A 494 -9.51 -27.95 11.01
C ASN A 494 -8.41 -27.28 10.16
N ASP A 495 -8.28 -25.96 10.20
CA ASP A 495 -7.22 -25.23 9.51
C ASP A 495 -5.84 -25.60 10.06
N GLY A 496 -5.75 -25.94 11.34
CA GLY A 496 -4.55 -26.53 11.97
C GLY A 496 -4.44 -28.06 11.87
N LEU A 497 -5.48 -28.75 11.39
CA LEU A 497 -5.49 -30.22 11.26
C LEU A 497 -5.52 -30.68 9.79
N GLY A 498 -5.33 -29.78 8.82
CA GLY A 498 -5.12 -30.13 7.41
C GLY A 498 -3.71 -30.67 7.13
N PHE A 499 -2.72 -30.33 7.96
CA PHE A 499 -1.32 -30.78 7.84
C PHE A 499 -1.15 -32.30 7.73
N PRO A 500 -1.79 -33.13 8.58
CA PRO A 500 -1.83 -34.59 8.41
C PRO A 500 -2.12 -35.04 6.99
N PHE A 501 -3.15 -34.47 6.36
CA PHE A 501 -3.62 -34.88 5.04
C PHE A 501 -2.65 -34.41 3.94
N LEU A 502 -2.21 -33.15 4.01
CA LEU A 502 -1.28 -32.59 3.04
C LEU A 502 0.06 -33.33 3.07
N PHE A 503 0.68 -33.41 4.25
CA PHE A 503 2.00 -34.00 4.38
C PHE A 503 1.97 -35.50 4.12
N MET A 504 0.87 -36.22 4.43
CA MET A 504 0.74 -37.63 4.03
C MET A 504 0.89 -37.78 2.51
N ALA A 505 0.18 -36.95 1.73
CA ALA A 505 0.31 -36.97 0.28
C ALA A 505 1.73 -36.59 -0.18
N VAL A 506 2.32 -35.53 0.40
CA VAL A 506 3.66 -35.06 0.04
C VAL A 506 4.77 -36.06 0.37
N TYR A 507 4.75 -36.70 1.55
CA TYR A 507 5.74 -37.72 1.92
C TYR A 507 5.65 -38.95 1.02
N LEU A 508 4.42 -39.39 0.69
CA LEU A 508 4.23 -40.50 -0.24
C LEU A 508 4.67 -40.15 -1.67
N LEU A 509 4.48 -38.89 -2.10
CA LEU A 509 4.98 -38.39 -3.38
C LEU A 509 6.51 -38.39 -3.39
N ALA A 510 7.15 -37.97 -2.30
CA ALA A 510 8.60 -37.77 -2.16
C ALA A 510 9.47 -39.04 -2.19
N ARG A 511 8.88 -40.24 -2.22
CA ARG A 511 9.55 -41.54 -2.15
C ARG A 511 10.53 -41.85 -3.30
N THR A 512 10.49 -41.10 -4.40
CA THR A 512 11.27 -41.39 -5.61
C THR A 512 12.73 -40.89 -5.59
N HIS A 513 13.28 -40.47 -4.44
CA HIS A 513 14.61 -39.84 -4.33
C HIS A 513 15.59 -40.59 -3.44
N THR A 514 16.88 -40.48 -3.77
CA THR A 514 18.06 -41.19 -3.22
C THR A 514 18.35 -41.00 -1.73
N ASP A 515 17.66 -40.09 -1.02
CA ASP A 515 17.90 -39.78 0.41
C ASP A 515 16.64 -39.94 1.29
N ARG A 516 15.65 -40.74 0.88
CA ARG A 516 14.34 -40.87 1.56
C ARG A 516 13.92 -42.35 1.66
N GLY A 517 12.98 -42.66 2.56
CA GLY A 517 12.68 -44.02 3.00
C GLY A 517 12.40 -44.97 1.82
N GLU A 518 13.09 -46.10 1.80
CA GLU A 518 12.98 -47.09 0.71
C GLU A 518 11.59 -47.76 0.70
N SER A 519 10.87 -47.75 1.83
CA SER A 519 9.55 -48.36 1.98
C SER A 519 8.43 -47.34 2.29
N VAL A 520 7.20 -47.71 1.93
CA VAL A 520 5.99 -46.95 2.33
C VAL A 520 5.89 -46.85 3.86
N GLY A 521 6.33 -47.87 4.59
CA GLY A 521 6.30 -47.88 6.05
C GLY A 521 7.19 -46.80 6.66
N ASP A 522 8.37 -46.57 6.08
CA ASP A 522 9.32 -45.58 6.57
C ASP A 522 8.80 -44.15 6.38
N GLU A 523 8.19 -43.85 5.22
CA GLU A 523 7.58 -42.54 4.96
C GLU A 523 6.33 -42.30 5.81
N VAL A 524 5.51 -43.32 6.06
CA VAL A 524 4.37 -43.23 6.99
C VAL A 524 4.87 -43.00 8.42
N TRP A 525 5.94 -43.66 8.84
CA TRP A 525 6.52 -43.45 10.16
C TRP A 525 7.13 -42.05 10.31
N ARG A 526 7.83 -41.56 9.29
CA ARG A 526 8.35 -40.19 9.22
C ARG A 526 7.23 -39.17 9.29
N TRP A 527 6.16 -39.36 8.52
CA TRP A 527 4.95 -38.54 8.62
C TRP A 527 4.37 -38.54 10.03
N PHE A 528 4.23 -39.71 10.65
CA PHE A 528 3.66 -39.82 12.00
C PHE A 528 4.49 -39.05 13.02
N TYR A 529 5.81 -39.26 13.04
CA TYR A 529 6.70 -38.56 13.98
C TYR A 529 6.81 -37.06 13.67
N SER A 530 7.03 -36.67 12.41
CA SER A 530 7.25 -35.27 12.03
C SER A 530 5.97 -34.42 12.07
N VAL A 531 4.82 -34.98 11.69
CA VAL A 531 3.57 -34.21 11.58
C VAL A 531 2.71 -34.38 12.83
N ILE A 532 2.38 -35.62 13.21
CA ILE A 532 1.47 -35.86 14.35
C ILE A 532 2.15 -35.53 15.67
N VAL A 533 3.36 -36.06 15.90
CA VAL A 533 4.08 -35.87 17.17
C VAL A 533 4.77 -34.51 17.23
N TYR A 534 5.55 -34.14 16.21
CA TYR A 534 6.35 -32.91 16.28
C TYR A 534 5.58 -31.64 15.90
N GLN A 535 4.76 -31.63 14.85
CA GLN A 535 4.02 -30.41 14.49
C GLN A 535 2.74 -30.24 15.32
N ILE A 536 1.87 -31.24 15.39
CA ILE A 536 0.52 -31.10 15.98
C ILE A 536 0.56 -31.16 17.50
N LEU A 537 1.15 -32.20 18.09
CA LEU A 537 1.18 -32.36 19.54
C LEU A 537 1.99 -31.25 20.22
N LEU A 538 3.16 -30.89 19.65
CA LEU A 538 3.94 -29.76 20.16
C LEU A 538 3.16 -28.45 20.06
N SER A 539 2.46 -28.21 18.96
CA SER A 539 1.62 -27.02 18.77
C SER A 539 0.51 -26.93 19.82
N CYS A 540 -0.17 -28.05 20.11
CA CYS A 540 -1.19 -28.12 21.17
C CYS A 540 -0.60 -27.81 22.56
N VAL A 541 0.56 -28.39 22.88
CA VAL A 541 1.24 -28.15 24.17
C VAL A 541 1.71 -26.70 24.26
N TYR A 542 2.33 -26.17 23.20
CA TYR A 542 2.86 -24.83 23.12
C TYR A 542 1.75 -23.78 23.23
N GLY A 543 0.69 -23.89 22.41
CA GLY A 543 -0.46 -23.01 22.45
C GLY A 543 -1.16 -23.03 23.81
N THR A 544 -1.33 -24.22 24.42
CA THR A 544 -1.93 -24.34 25.76
C THR A 544 -1.12 -23.60 26.81
N LEU A 545 0.21 -23.81 26.82
CA LEU A 545 1.13 -23.14 27.75
C LEU A 545 1.09 -21.63 27.55
N LEU A 546 1.21 -21.16 26.31
CA LEU A 546 1.27 -19.75 25.97
C LEU A 546 -0.03 -19.03 26.34
N GLY A 547 -1.19 -19.58 25.96
CA GLY A 547 -2.50 -19.01 26.32
C GLY A 547 -2.74 -18.98 27.83
N TYR A 548 -2.27 -20.00 28.56
CA TYR A 548 -2.34 -20.03 30.02
C TYR A 548 -1.49 -18.92 30.66
N LEU A 549 -0.24 -18.77 30.21
CA LEU A 549 0.67 -17.73 30.70
C LEU A 549 0.14 -16.33 30.36
N ALA A 550 -0.33 -16.12 29.13
CA ALA A 550 -0.91 -14.87 28.65
C ALA A 550 -2.12 -14.46 29.50
N ARG A 551 -3.03 -15.39 29.80
CA ARG A 551 -4.18 -15.11 30.67
C ARG A 551 -3.76 -14.70 32.07
N LYS A 552 -2.80 -15.42 32.68
CA LYS A 552 -2.30 -15.10 34.02
C LYS A 552 -1.60 -13.74 34.04
N ALA A 553 -0.77 -13.46 33.06
CA ALA A 553 -0.05 -12.20 32.93
C ALA A 553 -1.02 -11.02 32.75
N LEU A 554 -2.02 -11.17 31.87
CA LEU A 554 -3.04 -10.14 31.64
C LEU A 554 -3.87 -9.88 32.88
N ARG A 555 -4.29 -10.92 33.61
CA ARG A 555 -5.00 -10.76 34.89
C ARG A 555 -4.17 -10.05 35.95
N TRP A 556 -2.90 -10.42 36.06
CA TRP A 556 -1.98 -9.76 36.99
C TRP A 556 -1.82 -8.27 36.62
N ALA A 557 -1.64 -7.95 35.34
CA ALA A 557 -1.55 -6.58 34.87
C ALA A 557 -2.85 -5.80 35.11
N ALA A 558 -4.01 -6.40 34.85
CA ALA A 558 -5.32 -5.78 35.09
C ALA A 558 -5.58 -5.54 36.59
N TYR A 559 -5.23 -6.50 37.45
CA TYR A 559 -5.36 -6.37 38.90
C TYR A 559 -4.50 -5.23 39.45
N HIS A 560 -3.26 -5.10 38.96
CA HIS A 560 -2.35 -4.02 39.34
C HIS A 560 -2.58 -2.71 38.56
N LYS A 561 -3.63 -2.62 37.73
CA LYS A 561 -3.96 -1.45 36.90
C LYS A 561 -2.78 -0.99 36.01
N LEU A 562 -2.01 -1.95 35.50
CA LEU A 562 -0.88 -1.70 34.59
C LEU A 562 -1.29 -1.62 33.12
N ILE A 563 -2.49 -2.10 32.78
CA ILE A 563 -3.02 -2.10 31.41
C ILE A 563 -4.25 -1.19 31.30
N ASP A 564 -4.28 -0.40 30.23
CA ASP A 564 -5.42 0.41 29.82
C ASP A 564 -6.38 -0.37 28.91
N MET A 565 -7.56 0.19 28.65
CA MET A 565 -8.61 -0.49 27.87
C MET A 565 -8.19 -0.76 26.42
N SER A 566 -7.49 0.17 25.77
CA SER A 566 -7.07 0.02 24.38
C SER A 566 -6.10 -1.16 24.23
N ASN A 567 -5.12 -1.25 25.13
CA ASN A 567 -4.18 -2.36 25.16
C ASN A 567 -4.80 -3.68 25.62
N PHE A 568 -5.87 -3.64 26.43
CA PHE A 568 -6.60 -4.83 26.82
C PHE A 568 -7.27 -5.51 25.61
N PHE A 569 -7.96 -4.75 24.77
CA PHE A 569 -8.65 -5.30 23.58
C PHE A 569 -7.68 -5.69 22.46
N SER A 570 -6.58 -4.94 22.28
CA SER A 570 -5.54 -5.28 21.30
C SER A 570 -4.67 -6.47 21.71
N TYR A 571 -4.73 -6.89 22.98
CA TYR A 571 -3.94 -8.00 23.51
C TYR A 571 -4.18 -9.32 22.75
N GLY A 572 -5.41 -9.59 22.30
CA GLY A 572 -5.72 -10.78 21.49
C GLY A 572 -4.95 -10.80 20.17
N PHE A 573 -4.92 -9.67 19.47
CA PHE A 573 -4.15 -9.54 18.22
C PHE A 573 -2.64 -9.66 18.47
N ALA A 574 -2.13 -9.00 19.52
CA ALA A 574 -0.73 -9.11 19.91
C ALA A 574 -0.33 -10.55 20.26
N LEU A 575 -1.21 -11.29 20.95
CA LEU A 575 -1.01 -12.70 21.26
C LEU A 575 -0.98 -13.56 20.00
N ALA A 576 -1.82 -13.27 19.00
CA ALA A 576 -1.81 -13.99 17.72
C ALA A 576 -0.48 -13.78 16.97
N MET A 577 -0.05 -12.52 16.85
CA MET A 577 1.24 -12.18 16.23
C MET A 577 2.42 -12.83 16.95
N PHE A 578 2.41 -12.79 18.29
CA PHE A 578 3.44 -13.41 19.11
C PHE A 578 3.46 -14.92 18.88
N THR A 579 2.30 -15.58 18.94
CA THR A 579 2.15 -17.03 18.75
C THR A 579 2.60 -17.47 17.35
N LEU A 580 2.17 -16.77 16.29
CA LEU A 580 2.59 -17.03 14.91
C LEU A 580 4.11 -16.95 14.76
N GLY A 581 4.71 -15.89 15.29
CA GLY A 581 6.15 -15.68 15.22
C GLY A 581 6.93 -16.77 15.95
N THR A 582 6.61 -17.01 17.23
CA THR A 582 7.36 -17.95 18.07
C THR A 582 7.12 -19.42 17.72
N ALA A 583 5.88 -19.81 17.37
CA ALA A 583 5.60 -21.17 16.90
C ALA A 583 6.34 -21.46 15.59
N GLY A 584 6.42 -20.49 14.68
CA GLY A 584 7.25 -20.57 13.48
C GLY A 584 8.74 -20.78 13.79
N LEU A 585 9.29 -20.12 14.83
CA LEU A 585 10.67 -20.33 15.27
C LEU A 585 10.93 -21.75 15.80
N PHE A 586 9.93 -22.36 16.46
CA PHE A 586 10.01 -23.76 16.91
C PHE A 586 9.76 -24.76 15.79
N GLY A 587 9.36 -24.33 14.58
CA GLY A 587 9.03 -25.21 13.47
C GLY A 587 7.78 -26.07 13.71
N THR A 588 6.90 -25.64 14.63
CA THR A 588 5.62 -26.30 14.92
C THR A 588 4.49 -25.69 14.09
N ASP A 589 3.31 -26.31 14.08
CA ASP A 589 2.14 -25.73 13.42
C ASP A 589 1.67 -24.49 14.19
N ASP A 590 1.86 -23.33 13.58
CA ASP A 590 1.60 -22.04 14.19
C ASP A 590 0.13 -21.61 14.11
N ILE A 591 -0.61 -22.07 13.09
CA ILE A 591 -2.06 -21.86 12.97
C ILE A 591 -2.79 -22.63 14.07
N LEU A 592 -2.49 -23.92 14.22
CA LEU A 592 -3.05 -24.73 15.30
C LEU A 592 -2.65 -24.16 16.68
N ALA A 593 -1.43 -23.65 16.82
CA ALA A 593 -0.95 -23.08 18.08
C ALA A 593 -1.77 -21.84 18.45
N CYS A 594 -2.10 -20.99 17.47
CA CYS A 594 -2.95 -19.82 17.65
C CYS A 594 -4.36 -20.20 18.11
N PHE A 595 -4.99 -21.20 17.48
CA PHE A 595 -6.31 -21.68 17.89
C PHE A 595 -6.32 -22.21 19.33
N VAL A 596 -5.34 -23.04 19.67
CA VAL A 596 -5.21 -23.63 21.01
C VAL A 596 -4.86 -22.56 22.06
N ALA A 597 -4.02 -21.58 21.69
CA ALA A 597 -3.70 -20.44 22.55
C ALA A 597 -4.94 -19.61 22.87
N GLY A 598 -5.78 -19.29 21.87
CA GLY A 598 -7.05 -18.58 22.07
C GLY A 598 -7.97 -19.31 23.05
N ASN A 599 -8.16 -20.62 22.87
CA ASN A 599 -8.99 -21.45 23.77
C ASN A 599 -8.43 -21.55 25.20
N SER A 600 -7.10 -21.68 25.35
CA SER A 600 -6.46 -21.73 26.67
C SER A 600 -6.51 -20.38 27.38
N PHE A 601 -6.44 -19.29 26.61
CA PHE A 601 -6.51 -17.92 27.08
C PHE A 601 -7.89 -17.56 27.64
N THR A 602 -8.98 -18.09 27.07
CA THR A 602 -10.37 -17.85 27.53
C THR A 602 -10.97 -18.99 28.35
N TRP A 603 -10.14 -19.87 28.92
CA TRP A 603 -10.59 -21.09 29.61
C TRP A 603 -11.55 -20.86 30.81
N ASP A 604 -11.63 -19.65 31.35
CA ASP A 604 -12.56 -19.22 32.42
C ASP A 604 -13.45 -18.03 32.02
N ASP A 605 -13.63 -17.76 30.73
CA ASP A 605 -14.52 -16.76 30.12
C ASP A 605 -14.32 -15.28 30.51
N TRP A 606 -13.43 -14.97 31.45
CA TRP A 606 -13.24 -13.61 31.97
C TRP A 606 -12.84 -12.56 30.92
N PHE A 607 -12.01 -12.96 29.95
CA PHE A 607 -11.61 -12.10 28.83
C PHE A 607 -12.71 -12.04 27.76
N ARG A 608 -13.27 -13.19 27.37
CA ARG A 608 -14.33 -13.30 26.35
C ARG A 608 -15.52 -12.40 26.67
N LEU A 609 -16.02 -12.45 27.91
CA LEU A 609 -17.17 -11.65 28.33
C LEU A 609 -16.92 -10.14 28.27
N ARG A 610 -15.66 -9.68 28.45
CA ARG A 610 -15.30 -8.27 28.29
C ARG A 610 -15.12 -7.89 26.83
N GLN A 611 -14.60 -8.81 26.02
CA GLN A 611 -14.44 -8.61 24.58
C GLN A 611 -15.81 -8.45 23.90
N GLU A 612 -16.82 -9.23 24.31
CA GLU A 612 -18.20 -9.15 23.80
C GLU A 612 -18.88 -7.79 24.02
N GLU A 613 -18.37 -6.97 24.96
CA GLU A 613 -18.86 -5.60 25.16
C GLU A 613 -18.28 -4.60 24.14
N THR A 614 -17.33 -5.02 23.30
CA THR A 614 -16.65 -4.16 22.33
C THR A 614 -16.62 -4.74 20.92
N ASP A 615 -16.77 -3.87 19.93
CA ASP A 615 -16.77 -4.25 18.51
C ASP A 615 -15.35 -4.40 17.92
N PHE A 616 -14.30 -4.43 18.75
CA PHE A 616 -12.90 -4.44 18.27
C PHE A 616 -12.60 -5.63 17.36
N GLN A 617 -13.12 -6.81 17.70
CA GLN A 617 -12.94 -8.00 16.88
C GLN A 617 -13.68 -7.88 15.55
N GLU A 618 -14.91 -7.37 15.52
CA GLU A 618 -15.66 -7.20 14.28
C GLU A 618 -14.94 -6.24 13.31
N ILE A 619 -14.36 -5.16 13.83
CA ILE A 619 -13.57 -4.21 13.04
C ILE A 619 -12.32 -4.90 12.46
N LEU A 620 -11.61 -5.67 13.28
CA LEU A 620 -10.41 -6.39 12.87
C LEU A 620 -10.73 -7.44 11.80
N ASP A 621 -11.80 -8.22 12.00
CA ASP A 621 -12.29 -9.19 11.04
C ASP A 621 -12.61 -8.50 9.71
N MET A 622 -13.38 -7.39 9.73
CA MET A 622 -13.71 -6.65 8.51
C MET A 622 -12.46 -6.17 7.75
N LEU A 623 -11.48 -5.59 8.45
CA LEU A 623 -10.27 -5.09 7.79
C LEU A 623 -9.43 -6.22 7.16
N LEU A 624 -9.21 -7.32 7.89
CA LEU A 624 -8.42 -8.44 7.39
C LEU A 624 -9.15 -9.21 6.28
N ASN A 625 -10.46 -9.43 6.43
CA ASN A 625 -11.28 -10.16 5.45
C ASN A 625 -11.37 -9.40 4.14
N THR A 626 -11.63 -8.10 4.21
CA THR A 626 -11.65 -7.24 3.03
C THR A 626 -10.31 -7.29 2.30
N ALA A 627 -9.19 -7.16 3.01
CA ALA A 627 -7.86 -7.17 2.40
C ALA A 627 -7.55 -8.51 1.70
N ILE A 628 -7.75 -9.64 2.39
CA ILE A 628 -7.39 -10.96 1.86
C ILE A 628 -8.29 -11.40 0.71
N PHE A 629 -9.61 -11.21 0.81
CA PHE A 629 -10.52 -11.66 -0.25
C PHE A 629 -10.42 -10.79 -1.49
N MET A 630 -10.13 -9.49 -1.33
CA MET A 630 -9.82 -8.63 -2.45
C MET A 630 -8.52 -9.05 -3.13
N TYR A 631 -7.47 -9.37 -2.36
CA TYR A 631 -6.22 -9.92 -2.89
C TYR A 631 -6.43 -11.24 -3.64
N ILE A 632 -7.17 -12.19 -3.03
CA ILE A 632 -7.56 -13.45 -3.66
C ILE A 632 -8.26 -13.18 -4.99
N GLY A 633 -9.20 -12.23 -5.04
CA GLY A 633 -9.90 -11.84 -6.26
C GLY A 633 -8.98 -11.36 -7.39
N MET A 634 -7.88 -10.68 -7.05
CA MET A 634 -6.89 -10.20 -8.03
C MET A 634 -5.99 -11.32 -8.58
N ILE A 635 -5.68 -12.35 -7.78
CA ILE A 635 -4.74 -13.42 -8.17
C ILE A 635 -5.41 -14.62 -8.86
N ILE A 636 -6.74 -14.66 -8.98
CA ILE A 636 -7.44 -15.78 -9.64
C ILE A 636 -6.94 -15.93 -11.10
N PRO A 637 -6.38 -17.09 -11.49
CA PRO A 637 -5.78 -17.28 -12.81
C PRO A 637 -6.85 -17.65 -13.86
N TRP A 638 -7.63 -16.67 -14.31
CA TRP A 638 -8.75 -16.89 -15.23
C TRP A 638 -8.37 -17.57 -16.55
N ARG A 639 -7.14 -17.35 -17.05
CA ARG A 639 -6.64 -17.97 -18.28
C ARG A 639 -6.45 -19.48 -18.15
N ASP A 640 -6.04 -19.95 -16.98
CA ASP A 640 -5.68 -21.35 -16.76
C ASP A 640 -6.89 -22.27 -16.68
N PHE A 641 -8.08 -21.75 -16.33
CA PHE A 641 -9.32 -22.54 -16.27
C PHE A 641 -9.73 -23.13 -17.63
N SER A 642 -9.29 -22.52 -18.72
CA SER A 642 -9.52 -23.00 -20.10
C SER A 642 -8.28 -23.59 -20.76
N ASN A 643 -7.17 -23.73 -20.01
CA ASN A 643 -5.90 -24.19 -20.55
C ASN A 643 -5.87 -25.73 -20.65
N MET A 644 -5.96 -26.22 -21.89
CA MET A 644 -5.90 -27.65 -22.19
C MET A 644 -4.53 -28.28 -21.91
N GLU A 645 -3.44 -27.51 -21.92
CA GLU A 645 -2.09 -28.02 -21.64
C GLU A 645 -1.92 -28.47 -20.19
N ILE A 646 -2.71 -27.88 -19.28
CA ILE A 646 -2.72 -28.20 -17.85
C ILE A 646 -3.84 -29.22 -17.54
N GLY A 647 -4.42 -29.87 -18.56
CA GLY A 647 -5.49 -30.85 -18.40
C GLY A 647 -6.83 -30.26 -17.95
N MET A 648 -6.96 -28.91 -17.97
CA MET A 648 -8.13 -28.18 -17.53
C MET A 648 -9.07 -27.82 -18.70
N ASN A 649 -10.36 -27.85 -18.42
CA ASN A 649 -11.40 -27.46 -19.37
C ASN A 649 -12.48 -26.72 -18.58
N GLY A 650 -12.89 -25.53 -19.05
CA GLY A 650 -13.70 -24.60 -18.27
C GLY A 650 -14.98 -25.23 -17.70
N TRP A 651 -15.69 -26.06 -18.48
CA TRP A 651 -16.91 -26.72 -17.98
C TRP A 651 -16.62 -27.77 -16.91
N ARG A 652 -15.49 -28.48 -16.99
CA ARG A 652 -15.10 -29.50 -15.99
C ARG A 652 -14.76 -28.87 -14.66
N VAL A 653 -14.10 -27.71 -14.70
CA VAL A 653 -13.75 -26.92 -13.51
C VAL A 653 -15.03 -26.40 -12.83
N VAL A 654 -16.02 -25.91 -13.60
CA VAL A 654 -17.34 -25.52 -13.07
C VAL A 654 -18.07 -26.71 -12.44
N VAL A 655 -18.11 -27.85 -13.12
CA VAL A 655 -18.73 -29.08 -12.58
C VAL A 655 -18.01 -29.53 -11.31
N LEU A 656 -16.67 -29.45 -11.27
CA LEU A 656 -15.87 -29.75 -10.09
C LEU A 656 -16.30 -28.86 -8.92
N GLY A 657 -16.39 -27.54 -9.11
CA GLY A 657 -16.83 -26.61 -8.07
C GLY A 657 -18.21 -26.95 -7.50
N ILE A 658 -19.18 -27.26 -8.37
CA ILE A 658 -20.53 -27.67 -7.96
C ILE A 658 -20.48 -28.97 -7.15
N LEU A 659 -19.78 -30.00 -7.65
CA LEU A 659 -19.71 -31.30 -6.99
C LEU A 659 -18.95 -31.23 -5.66
N VAL A 660 -17.88 -30.43 -5.58
CA VAL A 660 -17.14 -30.22 -4.33
C VAL A 660 -18.03 -29.55 -3.28
N ILE A 661 -18.82 -28.54 -3.63
CA ILE A 661 -19.74 -27.90 -2.67
C ILE A 661 -20.80 -28.89 -2.19
N LEU A 662 -21.37 -29.70 -3.09
CA LEU A 662 -22.46 -30.63 -2.77
C LEU A 662 -22.00 -31.89 -2.03
N PHE A 663 -20.86 -32.48 -2.41
CA PHE A 663 -20.48 -33.82 -1.99
C PHE A 663 -19.31 -33.89 -1.01
N ARG A 664 -18.46 -32.85 -0.93
CA ARG A 664 -17.31 -32.85 -0.02
C ARG A 664 -17.71 -33.00 1.44
N ARG A 665 -18.81 -32.37 1.88
CA ARG A 665 -19.13 -32.28 3.32
C ARG A 665 -20.56 -32.68 3.67
N LEU A 666 -21.56 -32.13 2.98
CA LEU A 666 -22.98 -32.35 3.30
C LEU A 666 -23.38 -33.83 3.45
N PRO A 667 -23.01 -34.75 2.55
CA PRO A 667 -23.42 -36.16 2.67
C PRO A 667 -22.83 -36.84 3.89
N TRP A 668 -21.58 -36.50 4.24
CA TRP A 668 -20.86 -37.12 5.35
C TRP A 668 -21.36 -36.63 6.71
N VAL A 669 -21.69 -35.33 6.83
CA VAL A 669 -22.35 -34.82 8.04
C VAL A 669 -23.74 -35.43 8.19
N MET A 670 -24.51 -35.52 7.11
CA MET A 670 -25.84 -36.16 7.11
C MET A 670 -25.80 -37.66 7.38
N LEU A 671 -24.72 -38.35 7.03
CA LEU A 671 -24.55 -39.78 7.36
C LEU A 671 -24.19 -39.98 8.84
N THR A 672 -23.44 -39.03 9.42
CA THR A 672 -22.81 -39.18 10.74
C THR A 672 -23.51 -38.40 11.86
N TYR A 673 -24.52 -37.58 11.55
CA TYR A 673 -25.17 -36.69 12.53
C TYR A 673 -25.73 -37.41 13.77
N HIS A 674 -26.20 -38.65 13.63
CA HIS A 674 -26.67 -39.45 14.75
C HIS A 674 -25.59 -39.73 15.81
N ILE A 675 -24.32 -39.69 15.40
CA ILE A 675 -23.15 -39.92 16.25
C ILE A 675 -22.66 -38.59 16.85
N ILE A 676 -23.04 -37.45 16.26
CA ILE A 676 -22.63 -36.09 16.69
C ILE A 676 -23.64 -35.58 17.73
N PRO A 677 -23.35 -35.62 19.05
CA PRO A 677 -24.37 -35.35 20.07
C PRO A 677 -24.86 -33.90 20.11
N THR A 678 -24.16 -32.99 19.41
CA THR A 678 -24.50 -31.57 19.33
C THR A 678 -25.54 -31.27 18.25
N LEU A 679 -25.61 -32.10 17.19
CA LEU A 679 -26.59 -31.96 16.10
C LEU A 679 -27.78 -32.87 16.42
N ARG A 680 -28.92 -32.29 16.81
CA ARG A 680 -30.08 -33.09 17.25
C ARG A 680 -31.03 -33.45 16.12
N THR A 681 -31.17 -32.54 15.16
CA THR A 681 -32.14 -32.69 14.07
C THR A 681 -31.43 -32.81 12.73
N TRP A 682 -32.07 -33.49 11.78
CA TRP A 682 -31.57 -33.58 10.41
C TRP A 682 -31.46 -32.19 9.74
N LYS A 683 -32.29 -31.23 10.16
CA LYS A 683 -32.23 -29.83 9.69
C LYS A 683 -30.96 -29.14 10.16
N GLU A 684 -30.61 -29.30 11.44
CA GLU A 684 -29.33 -28.81 11.99
C GLU A 684 -28.15 -29.48 11.31
N ALA A 685 -28.24 -30.79 11.03
CA ALA A 685 -27.19 -31.52 10.31
C ALA A 685 -27.04 -31.05 8.86
N CYS A 686 -28.14 -30.79 8.17
CA CYS A 686 -28.13 -30.24 6.82
C CYS A 686 -27.54 -28.83 6.81
N PHE A 687 -27.94 -27.98 7.75
CA PHE A 687 -27.38 -26.64 7.92
C PHE A 687 -25.87 -26.70 8.21
N ALA A 688 -25.48 -27.49 9.22
CA ALA A 688 -24.09 -27.67 9.60
C ALA A 688 -23.27 -28.22 8.44
N GLY A 689 -23.77 -29.22 7.70
CA GLY A 689 -23.09 -29.82 6.55
C GLY A 689 -22.99 -28.90 5.34
N TRP A 690 -24.00 -28.07 5.08
CA TRP A 690 -23.99 -27.06 4.02
C TRP A 690 -22.97 -25.96 4.32
N PHE A 691 -22.95 -25.43 5.54
CA PHE A 691 -22.06 -24.34 5.93
C PHE A 691 -20.70 -24.84 6.40
N GLY A 692 -19.88 -25.22 5.42
CA GLY A 692 -18.45 -25.55 5.59
C GLY A 692 -17.64 -24.90 4.49
N PRO A 693 -17.57 -23.56 4.46
CA PRO A 693 -16.99 -22.83 3.34
C PRO A 693 -15.49 -23.11 3.20
N ILE A 694 -15.01 -23.09 1.96
CA ILE A 694 -13.58 -23.05 1.59
C ILE A 694 -13.19 -21.57 1.44
N GLY A 695 -12.11 -21.16 2.08
CA GLY A 695 -11.69 -19.76 2.11
C GLY A 695 -10.17 -19.60 2.14
N VAL A 696 -9.69 -18.71 3.00
CA VAL A 696 -8.28 -18.30 3.10
C VAL A 696 -7.38 -19.47 3.49
N GLY A 697 -7.86 -20.35 4.37
CA GLY A 697 -7.18 -21.60 4.75
C GLY A 697 -6.62 -22.34 3.53
N ALA A 698 -7.45 -22.54 2.51
CA ALA A 698 -7.07 -23.25 1.30
C ALA A 698 -5.94 -22.55 0.52
N VAL A 699 -5.91 -21.22 0.51
CA VAL A 699 -4.84 -20.43 -0.14
C VAL A 699 -3.51 -20.60 0.57
N TYR A 700 -3.52 -20.61 1.90
CA TYR A 700 -2.33 -20.96 2.68
C TYR A 700 -1.84 -22.38 2.38
N TYR A 701 -2.76 -23.35 2.25
CA TYR A 701 -2.41 -24.73 1.91
C TYR A 701 -1.82 -24.90 0.50
N ILE A 702 -2.26 -24.12 -0.50
CA ILE A 702 -1.61 -24.07 -1.83
C ILE A 702 -0.12 -23.74 -1.66
N GLU A 703 0.14 -22.68 -0.92
CA GLU A 703 1.47 -22.12 -0.72
C GLU A 703 2.39 -23.06 0.08
N VAL A 704 1.85 -23.76 1.09
CA VAL A 704 2.58 -24.82 1.79
C VAL A 704 2.84 -26.01 0.86
N ALA A 705 1.87 -26.41 0.04
CA ALA A 705 2.02 -27.52 -0.90
C ALA A 705 3.14 -27.24 -1.91
N ILE A 706 3.13 -26.08 -2.56
CA ILE A 706 4.14 -25.69 -3.57
C ILE A 706 5.56 -25.73 -2.97
N ARG A 707 5.74 -25.22 -1.74
CA ARG A 707 7.05 -25.21 -1.03
C ARG A 707 7.53 -26.60 -0.60
N LYS A 708 6.61 -27.54 -0.34
CA LYS A 708 6.94 -28.86 0.23
C LYS A 708 6.97 -29.97 -0.82
N VAL A 709 6.27 -29.80 -1.93
CA VAL A 709 6.37 -30.70 -3.09
C VAL A 709 7.80 -30.62 -3.64
N PRO A 710 8.51 -31.75 -3.76
CA PRO A 710 9.91 -31.76 -4.19
C PRO A 710 10.13 -31.15 -5.59
N ASP A 711 11.21 -30.36 -5.74
CA ASP A 711 11.55 -29.58 -6.94
C ASP A 711 12.55 -30.29 -7.86
N ASP A 712 12.13 -31.44 -8.36
CA ASP A 712 12.99 -32.36 -9.15
C ASP A 712 12.57 -32.39 -10.62
N GLY A 713 11.73 -31.43 -11.05
CA GLY A 713 11.18 -31.34 -12.40
C GLY A 713 10.13 -32.41 -12.75
N THR A 714 9.97 -33.45 -11.92
CA THR A 714 9.01 -34.55 -12.16
C THR A 714 7.56 -34.16 -11.89
N ARG A 715 7.33 -33.19 -11.00
CA ARG A 715 5.99 -32.78 -10.51
C ARG A 715 5.62 -31.35 -10.90
N GLU A 716 6.21 -30.86 -11.98
CA GLU A 716 5.93 -29.52 -12.51
C GLU A 716 4.46 -29.36 -12.90
N HIS A 717 3.84 -30.43 -13.43
CA HIS A 717 2.42 -30.44 -13.74
C HIS A 717 1.55 -30.21 -12.47
N LEU A 718 1.81 -30.93 -11.38
CA LEU A 718 1.11 -30.73 -10.10
C LEU A 718 1.21 -29.27 -9.64
N ARG A 719 2.42 -28.68 -9.67
CA ARG A 719 2.65 -27.29 -9.24
C ARG A 719 1.81 -26.29 -10.01
N ARG A 720 1.63 -26.49 -11.33
CA ARG A 720 0.79 -25.65 -12.19
C ARG A 720 -0.71 -25.87 -11.98
N VAL A 721 -1.14 -27.07 -11.57
CA VAL A 721 -2.56 -27.42 -11.40
C VAL A 721 -3.11 -27.02 -10.03
N VAL A 722 -2.30 -27.08 -8.97
CA VAL A 722 -2.77 -26.88 -7.58
C VAL A 722 -3.43 -25.52 -7.40
N ALA A 723 -2.77 -24.43 -7.80
CA ALA A 723 -3.28 -23.08 -7.56
C ALA A 723 -4.61 -22.80 -8.30
N PRO A 724 -4.75 -23.04 -9.62
CA PRO A 724 -6.02 -22.84 -10.32
C PRO A 724 -7.18 -23.66 -9.74
N VAL A 725 -6.97 -24.95 -9.45
CA VAL A 725 -8.05 -25.82 -8.96
C VAL A 725 -8.54 -25.35 -7.60
N VAL A 726 -7.63 -25.07 -6.67
CA VAL A 726 -8.00 -24.65 -5.31
C VAL A 726 -8.60 -23.25 -5.30
N LEU A 727 -8.03 -22.28 -6.04
CA LEU A 727 -8.58 -20.92 -6.13
C LEU A 727 -9.97 -20.91 -6.76
N PHE A 728 -10.25 -21.79 -7.74
CA PHE A 728 -11.59 -21.94 -8.27
C PHE A 728 -12.57 -22.51 -7.24
N CYS A 729 -12.13 -23.47 -6.41
CA CYS A 729 -12.94 -24.01 -5.32
C CYS A 729 -13.23 -22.95 -4.24
N VAL A 730 -12.25 -22.11 -3.90
CA VAL A 730 -12.41 -20.95 -3.02
C VAL A 730 -13.43 -19.97 -3.60
N PHE A 731 -13.27 -19.57 -4.87
CA PHE A 731 -14.20 -18.68 -5.56
C PHE A 731 -15.62 -19.23 -5.57
N SER A 732 -15.80 -20.51 -5.95
CA SER A 732 -17.10 -21.17 -5.99
C SER A 732 -17.77 -21.22 -4.61
N SER A 733 -16.97 -21.46 -3.56
CA SER A 733 -17.41 -21.49 -2.18
C SER A 733 -17.87 -20.11 -1.68
N VAL A 734 -17.04 -19.07 -1.86
CA VAL A 734 -17.37 -17.68 -1.47
C VAL A 734 -18.63 -17.22 -2.18
N LEU A 735 -18.76 -17.50 -3.48
CA LEU A 735 -19.93 -17.18 -4.27
C LEU A 735 -21.19 -17.89 -3.74
N THR A 736 -21.12 -19.20 -3.55
CA THR A 736 -22.30 -20.00 -3.19
C THR A 736 -22.76 -19.70 -1.77
N HIS A 737 -21.85 -19.68 -0.80
CA HIS A 737 -22.20 -19.42 0.59
C HIS A 737 -22.57 -17.95 0.83
N GLY A 738 -21.92 -17.01 0.14
CA GLY A 738 -22.23 -15.57 0.25
C GLY A 738 -23.61 -15.19 -0.29
N ILE A 739 -24.15 -15.94 -1.26
CA ILE A 739 -25.48 -15.68 -1.85
C ILE A 739 -26.57 -16.58 -1.21
N THR A 740 -26.19 -17.65 -0.50
CA THR A 740 -27.15 -18.60 0.11
C THR A 740 -28.17 -17.89 1.00
N VAL A 741 -27.73 -17.05 1.95
CA VAL A 741 -28.64 -16.38 2.90
C VAL A 741 -29.61 -15.42 2.19
N PRO A 742 -29.16 -14.53 1.29
CA PRO A 742 -30.05 -13.71 0.48
C PRO A 742 -31.09 -14.52 -0.32
N ILE A 743 -30.67 -15.63 -0.95
CA ILE A 743 -31.59 -16.48 -1.73
C ILE A 743 -32.64 -17.12 -0.82
N VAL A 744 -32.26 -17.62 0.35
CA VAL A 744 -33.20 -18.27 1.28
C VAL A 744 -34.23 -17.26 1.80
N TYR A 745 -33.81 -16.02 2.07
CA TYR A 745 -34.69 -14.98 2.61
C TYR A 745 -35.61 -14.36 1.53
N PHE A 746 -35.03 -13.94 0.39
CA PHE A 746 -35.77 -13.25 -0.67
C PHE A 746 -36.39 -14.18 -1.71
N GLY A 747 -35.85 -15.39 -1.89
CA GLY A 747 -36.32 -16.36 -2.88
C GLY A 747 -37.81 -16.65 -2.80
N PRO A 748 -38.40 -16.93 -1.61
CA PRO A 748 -39.83 -17.12 -1.47
C PRO A 748 -40.67 -15.89 -1.87
N HIS A 749 -40.16 -14.67 -1.63
CA HIS A 749 -40.85 -13.42 -1.96
C HIS A 749 -40.81 -13.15 -3.48
N VAL A 750 -39.66 -13.36 -4.12
CA VAL A 750 -39.50 -13.21 -5.58
C VAL A 750 -40.36 -14.25 -6.30
N VAL A 751 -40.27 -15.53 -5.92
CA VAL A 751 -41.09 -16.60 -6.55
C VAL A 751 -42.59 -16.35 -6.36
N ARG A 752 -43.01 -15.82 -5.20
CA ARG A 752 -44.42 -15.46 -4.96
C ARG A 752 -44.86 -14.29 -5.83
N GLN A 753 -44.02 -13.26 -6.03
CA GLN A 753 -44.32 -12.15 -6.93
C GLN A 753 -44.34 -12.58 -8.41
N THR A 754 -43.37 -13.38 -8.86
CA THR A 754 -43.32 -13.89 -10.24
C THR A 754 -44.49 -14.82 -10.53
N ARG A 755 -44.87 -15.70 -9.59
CA ARG A 755 -46.07 -16.57 -9.72
C ARG A 755 -47.36 -15.75 -9.73
N THR A 756 -47.42 -14.64 -8.99
CA THR A 756 -48.56 -13.71 -9.04
C THR A 756 -48.62 -12.98 -10.38
N LEU A 757 -47.47 -12.60 -10.96
CA LEU A 757 -47.38 -12.01 -12.30
C LEU A 757 -47.77 -13.01 -13.39
N SER A 758 -47.33 -14.26 -13.31
CA SER A 758 -47.72 -15.33 -14.25
C SER A 758 -49.23 -15.62 -14.18
N ILE A 759 -49.81 -15.73 -12.97
CA ILE A 759 -51.26 -15.93 -12.77
C ILE A 759 -52.06 -14.72 -13.27
N THR A 760 -51.52 -13.50 -13.12
CA THR A 760 -52.14 -12.28 -13.64
C THR A 760 -52.05 -12.23 -15.16
N GLN A 761 -50.96 -12.70 -15.78
CA GLN A 761 -50.82 -12.88 -17.23
C GLN A 761 -51.77 -13.96 -17.78
N THR A 762 -51.97 -15.07 -17.08
CA THR A 762 -52.94 -16.11 -17.50
C THR A 762 -54.38 -15.61 -17.41
N LYS A 763 -54.69 -14.70 -16.46
CA LYS A 763 -56.00 -14.03 -16.37
C LYS A 763 -56.18 -12.87 -17.35
N THR A 764 -55.12 -12.19 -17.77
CA THR A 764 -55.18 -11.09 -18.76
C THR A 764 -55.16 -11.55 -20.22
N SER A 765 -54.81 -12.81 -20.49
CA SER A 765 -54.98 -13.39 -21.84
C SER A 765 -56.45 -13.62 -22.23
N ASN A 766 -57.42 -13.40 -21.32
CA ASN A 766 -58.83 -13.67 -21.57
C ASN A 766 -59.75 -12.44 -21.56
N GLN A 767 -59.21 -11.22 -21.50
CA GLN A 767 -59.98 -10.00 -21.70
C GLN A 767 -59.18 -8.99 -22.52
N GLY A 768 -59.67 -8.73 -23.73
CA GLY A 768 -59.10 -7.77 -24.66
C GLY A 768 -59.23 -6.31 -24.20
N ASN A 769 -58.43 -5.48 -24.85
CA ASN A 769 -58.40 -4.02 -24.83
C ASN A 769 -58.18 -3.36 -23.45
N SER A 770 -57.03 -2.71 -23.30
CA SER A 770 -56.95 -1.24 -23.41
C SER A 770 -55.56 -0.72 -23.03
N GLU A 771 -55.02 0.07 -23.93
CA GLU A 771 -53.71 0.69 -23.93
C GLU A 771 -53.64 1.90 -22.98
N VAL A 772 -53.85 1.72 -21.67
CA VAL A 772 -53.64 2.80 -20.68
C VAL A 772 -53.26 2.17 -19.33
N THR A 773 -51.99 1.84 -19.05
CA THR A 773 -51.60 1.49 -17.66
C THR A 773 -50.11 1.45 -17.31
N LEU A 774 -49.17 1.93 -18.13
CA LEU A 774 -47.76 1.93 -17.70
C LEU A 774 -47.40 3.15 -16.84
N ARG A 775 -47.85 4.36 -17.24
CA ARG A 775 -47.52 5.61 -16.53
C ARG A 775 -48.22 5.74 -15.17
N GLN A 776 -49.47 5.30 -15.04
CA GLN A 776 -50.18 5.29 -13.75
C GLN A 776 -49.66 4.24 -12.77
N ARG A 777 -49.14 3.10 -13.25
CA ARG A 777 -48.52 2.08 -12.38
C ARG A 777 -47.17 2.52 -11.84
N ILE A 778 -46.38 3.25 -12.63
CA ILE A 778 -45.12 3.82 -12.15
C ILE A 778 -45.39 4.93 -11.10
N ALA A 779 -46.39 5.77 -11.31
CA ALA A 779 -46.77 6.81 -10.34
C ALA A 779 -47.19 6.24 -8.97
N ASN A 780 -47.93 5.12 -8.94
CA ASN A 780 -48.37 4.49 -7.69
C ASN A 780 -47.28 3.71 -6.95
N ILE A 781 -46.20 3.29 -7.62
CA ILE A 781 -45.04 2.66 -6.96
C ILE A 781 -44.19 3.70 -6.21
N PHE A 782 -44.20 4.97 -6.66
CA PHE A 782 -43.46 6.06 -6.03
C PHE A 782 -44.28 6.93 -5.06
N ALA A 783 -45.60 6.71 -4.96
CA ALA A 783 -46.49 7.53 -4.13
C ALA A 783 -46.62 7.06 -2.65
N ASP A 784 -46.10 5.89 -2.29
CA ASP A 784 -46.37 5.28 -0.96
C ASP A 784 -45.31 5.61 0.11
N LYS A 785 -44.68 6.79 0.05
CA LYS A 785 -43.83 7.31 1.15
C LYS A 785 -44.00 8.81 1.40
N ALA A 786 -44.75 9.08 2.48
CA ALA A 786 -44.78 10.26 3.36
C ALA A 786 -45.51 11.53 2.86
N PRO A 787 -46.08 12.39 3.75
CA PRO A 787 -45.81 12.54 5.19
C PRO A 787 -47.05 12.63 6.12
N LEU A 788 -46.84 12.45 7.43
CA LEU A 788 -47.73 12.95 8.49
C LEU A 788 -46.94 13.97 9.30
N SER A 789 -47.32 15.24 9.15
CA SER A 789 -46.94 16.37 10.00
C SER A 789 -48.23 17.11 10.38
N ASP A 790 -48.46 17.24 11.67
CA ASP A 790 -49.30 18.22 12.41
C ASP A 790 -49.21 17.70 13.86
N ASP A 791 -48.66 18.39 14.87
CA ASP A 791 -48.78 19.78 15.24
C ASP A 791 -47.52 20.26 15.98
N MET A 792 -47.03 21.46 15.67
CA MET A 792 -46.13 22.18 16.57
C MET A 792 -46.32 23.70 16.43
N GLU A 793 -47.25 24.27 17.20
CA GLU A 793 -47.12 25.63 17.73
C GLU A 793 -48.13 25.91 18.85
N ARG A 794 -47.65 26.02 20.10
CA ARG A 794 -48.06 27.05 21.08
C ARG A 794 -47.33 26.90 22.43
N LEU A 795 -46.73 28.02 22.85
CA LEU A 795 -46.49 28.51 24.23
C LEU A 795 -45.21 28.07 24.99
N GLN A 796 -44.30 29.03 25.16
CA GLN A 796 -43.46 29.22 26.37
C GLN A 796 -44.27 30.02 27.44
N PRO A 797 -43.74 30.30 28.65
CA PRO A 797 -43.09 29.44 29.65
C PRO A 797 -43.75 29.63 31.05
N GLN A 798 -43.83 28.62 31.93
CA GLN A 798 -44.07 28.86 33.37
C GLN A 798 -43.72 27.67 34.30
N ALA A 799 -42.82 27.98 35.22
CA ALA A 799 -42.58 27.51 36.60
C ALA A 799 -43.10 26.15 37.15
N ALA A 800 -42.19 25.55 37.94
CA ALA A 800 -42.37 24.81 39.20
C ALA A 800 -42.53 23.26 39.19
N ALA A 801 -41.63 22.65 39.97
CA ALA A 801 -41.43 21.24 40.39
C ALA A 801 -42.69 20.59 41.06
N PRO A 802 -42.79 19.25 41.31
CA PRO A 802 -41.74 18.37 41.86
C PRO A 802 -41.62 16.93 41.31
N GLN A 803 -40.55 16.28 41.77
CA GLN A 803 -40.09 14.92 41.51
C GLN A 803 -41.14 13.82 41.83
N SER A 804 -41.22 12.82 40.96
CA SER A 804 -41.64 11.46 41.33
C SER A 804 -40.84 10.44 40.52
N GLU A 805 -40.08 9.61 41.24
CA GLU A 805 -39.25 8.50 40.77
C GLU A 805 -40.02 7.53 39.87
N ASN A 806 -39.38 7.09 38.78
CA ASN A 806 -39.75 5.85 38.10
C ASN A 806 -38.52 4.97 37.92
N LEU A 807 -38.66 3.76 38.47
CA LEU A 807 -37.76 2.63 38.41
C LEU A 807 -37.41 2.26 36.97
N PHE A 808 -36.17 2.50 36.56
CA PHE A 808 -35.48 1.64 35.59
C PHE A 808 -34.01 1.58 35.99
N GLY A 809 -33.61 0.40 36.49
CA GLY A 809 -32.27 0.14 36.99
C GLY A 809 -31.21 0.43 35.94
N SER A 810 -30.25 1.26 36.34
CA SER A 810 -29.04 1.58 35.62
C SER A 810 -28.30 0.30 35.25
N ARG A 811 -28.19 0.00 33.95
CA ARG A 811 -27.18 -0.93 33.44
C ARG A 811 -25.82 -0.40 33.90
N HIS A 812 -25.12 -1.22 34.68
CA HIS A 812 -23.78 -0.92 35.18
C HIS A 812 -22.85 -0.52 34.02
N GLN A 813 -22.31 0.69 34.06
CA GLN A 813 -21.10 1.03 33.31
C GLN A 813 -19.93 0.29 33.96
N PRO A 814 -19.16 -0.53 33.23
CA PRO A 814 -17.94 -1.07 33.79
C PRO A 814 -16.96 0.10 33.94
N PHE A 815 -16.52 0.36 35.17
CA PHE A 815 -15.59 1.43 35.60
C PHE A 815 -16.13 2.82 35.96
N SER A 816 -17.36 2.96 36.45
CA SER A 816 -17.71 4.18 37.23
C SER A 816 -17.12 4.08 38.65
N ARG A 817 -16.21 5.00 39.01
CA ARG A 817 -15.73 5.19 40.39
C ARG A 817 -16.90 5.65 41.28
N ASP A 818 -16.95 5.15 42.52
CA ASP A 818 -17.83 5.78 43.52
C ASP A 818 -17.33 7.21 43.83
N GLN A 819 -18.15 8.02 44.52
CA GLN A 819 -17.82 9.41 44.86
C GLN A 819 -16.54 9.55 45.73
N ASN A 820 -15.96 8.45 46.20
CA ASN A 820 -14.72 8.40 46.99
C ASN A 820 -13.54 7.76 46.25
N GLY A 821 -13.67 7.41 44.96
CA GLY A 821 -12.58 6.90 44.13
C GLY A 821 -12.17 5.44 44.35
N GLN A 822 -12.97 4.63 45.05
CA GLN A 822 -12.72 3.19 45.22
C GLN A 822 -13.63 2.33 44.31
N MET A 823 -13.10 1.19 43.86
CA MET A 823 -13.92 0.19 43.16
C MET A 823 -14.83 -0.51 44.17
N PRO A 824 -16.06 -0.91 43.79
CA PRO A 824 -16.89 -1.74 44.65
C PRO A 824 -16.19 -3.09 44.91
N PRO A 825 -16.29 -3.65 46.12
CA PRO A 825 -15.61 -4.89 46.47
C PRO A 825 -16.20 -6.07 45.67
N ASP A 826 -15.30 -6.89 45.12
CA ASP A 826 -15.63 -8.15 44.44
C ASP A 826 -16.51 -9.04 45.32
N VAL A 827 -17.68 -9.43 44.83
CA VAL A 827 -18.41 -10.57 45.40
C VAL A 827 -17.68 -11.84 44.96
N LEU A 828 -16.71 -12.25 45.76
CA LEU A 828 -16.11 -13.58 45.70
C LEU A 828 -17.20 -14.62 46.03
N VAL A 829 -17.75 -15.29 45.02
CA VAL A 829 -18.49 -16.53 45.23
C VAL A 829 -17.47 -17.60 45.64
N ASN A 830 -17.53 -18.01 46.90
CA ASN A 830 -16.66 -19.01 47.51
C ASN A 830 -16.88 -20.39 46.84
N PRO A 831 -15.85 -21.15 46.40
CA PRO A 831 -16.04 -22.38 45.60
C PRO A 831 -16.64 -23.59 46.34
N HIS A 832 -17.05 -23.46 47.60
CA HIS A 832 -17.47 -24.58 48.45
C HIS A 832 -18.95 -24.67 48.83
N GLU A 833 -19.83 -23.82 48.29
CA GLU A 833 -21.27 -23.98 48.47
C GLU A 833 -21.96 -24.34 47.15
N ARG A 834 -22.43 -25.59 47.04
CA ARG A 834 -23.34 -25.98 45.97
C ARG A 834 -24.71 -25.35 46.25
N PRO A 835 -25.34 -24.63 45.30
CA PRO A 835 -26.72 -24.23 45.48
C PRO A 835 -27.63 -25.47 45.38
N LYS A 836 -28.42 -25.72 46.42
CA LYS A 836 -29.54 -26.69 46.38
C LYS A 836 -30.64 -26.14 45.46
N PRO A 837 -31.35 -27.00 44.71
CA PRO A 837 -32.43 -26.55 43.84
C PRO A 837 -33.63 -26.10 44.68
N GLN A 838 -34.09 -24.86 44.49
CA GLN A 838 -35.37 -24.39 45.04
C GLN A 838 -36.49 -24.62 44.04
N ASN A 839 -37.51 -25.34 44.49
CA ASN A 839 -38.81 -25.52 43.84
C ASN A 839 -39.58 -24.19 43.72
N PRO A 840 -40.42 -24.01 42.69
CA PRO A 840 -41.30 -22.87 42.59
C PRO A 840 -42.65 -23.16 43.27
N SER A 841 -42.95 -22.50 44.39
CA SER A 841 -44.35 -22.25 44.78
C SER A 841 -44.50 -21.16 45.86
N ALA A 842 -45.42 -20.24 45.57
CA ALA A 842 -46.32 -19.53 46.49
C ALA A 842 -45.81 -18.38 47.40
N SER A 843 -46.20 -17.16 46.98
CA SER A 843 -47.13 -16.23 47.66
C SER A 843 -46.73 -15.33 48.84
N ARG A 844 -47.18 -14.05 48.70
CA ARG A 844 -47.65 -13.05 49.70
C ARG A 844 -46.59 -12.38 50.60
N VAL A 845 -46.32 -11.08 50.39
CA VAL A 845 -46.99 -9.88 50.97
C VAL A 845 -46.87 -9.80 52.50
N THR A 846 -46.08 -8.85 53.02
CA THR A 846 -46.54 -7.71 53.85
C THR A 846 -45.38 -6.77 54.25
N HIS A 847 -45.69 -5.48 54.26
CA HIS A 847 -44.91 -4.34 54.78
C HIS A 847 -44.69 -4.39 56.30
N GLU A 848 -43.60 -3.78 56.78
CA GLU A 848 -43.50 -2.96 58.01
C GLU A 848 -42.10 -2.31 58.07
N THR A 849 -41.94 -1.02 57.72
CA THR A 849 -41.81 0.18 58.59
C THR A 849 -40.66 0.24 59.62
N LEU A 850 -39.84 1.28 59.40
CA LEU A 850 -39.32 2.27 60.36
C LEU A 850 -38.10 1.94 61.26
N ASN A 851 -37.03 2.70 60.94
CA ASN A 851 -36.38 3.69 61.82
C ASN A 851 -35.08 3.36 62.60
N LEU A 852 -34.11 4.23 62.30
CA LEU A 852 -33.28 5.04 63.20
C LEU A 852 -32.01 4.47 63.85
N ALA A 853 -31.00 5.35 63.78
CA ALA A 853 -29.91 5.60 64.74
C ALA A 853 -28.60 4.79 64.61
N ARG A 854 -27.58 5.48 64.07
CA ARG A 854 -26.17 5.44 64.54
C ARG A 854 -26.06 6.22 65.89
N PRO A 855 -24.90 6.32 66.60
CA PRO A 855 -23.51 5.86 66.35
C PRO A 855 -22.78 5.27 67.60
N ALA A 856 -21.46 5.09 67.46
CA ALA A 856 -20.40 4.88 68.47
C ALA A 856 -20.07 3.40 68.79
N ALA A 857 -18.84 2.95 69.03
CA ALA A 857 -17.46 3.45 68.88
C ALA A 857 -16.53 2.24 69.18
N VAL A 858 -15.21 2.46 69.09
CA VAL A 858 -14.12 1.71 69.77
C VAL A 858 -13.42 0.55 69.02
N LEU A 859 -12.30 0.92 68.39
CA LEU A 859 -10.92 0.42 68.63
C LEU A 859 -10.71 -1.03 69.15
N LYS A 860 -10.00 -1.87 68.38
CA LYS A 860 -8.61 -2.37 68.66
C LYS A 860 -8.24 -3.64 67.86
N HIS A 861 -7.17 -3.51 67.06
CA HIS A 861 -5.95 -4.37 67.10
C HIS A 861 -6.09 -5.90 66.88
N PHE A 862 -5.44 -6.44 65.83
CA PHE A 862 -4.06 -6.95 65.86
C PHE A 862 -3.68 -7.59 64.51
N ARG A 863 -2.39 -7.47 64.20
CA ARG A 863 -1.62 -8.19 63.16
C ARG A 863 -1.93 -9.70 63.09
N LYS A 864 -2.09 -10.23 61.89
CA LYS A 864 -1.13 -11.14 61.25
C LYS A 864 -1.38 -11.26 59.76
#